data_AF-A0A1M6US18-F1
#
_entry.id   AF-A0A1M6US18-F1
#
_cell.length_a   1.000
_cell.length_b   1.000
_cell.length_c   1.000
_cell.angle_alpha   90.00
_cell.angle_beta   90.00
_cell.angle_gamma   90.00
#
_symmetry.space_group_name_H-M   'P 1'
#
loop_
_entity.id
_entity.type
_entity.pdbx_description
1 polymer ?
#
loop_
_entity_poly.entity_id
_entity_poly.type
_entity_poly.pdbx_seq_one_letter_code
_entity_poly.pdbx_strand_id
1 'polypeptide(L)'
;MEGDFGRFVGNVLRVKSKRGRPPVLSAQAFYPMREERELQALLRGELLRSWTASVAEQLERFSDEDASEPFGDGFMEKVWKIADAIIVNAQQSLVKFSEMTIGVPYYPPAVSESVKKDWVDTFQKLCISADTQGKADIATAIYTAKSEGKNKYQVEHEVEQFLPAKTRHRAELIARTETGKLNNAATMATYESAGIRYYRWLATTDERTRPTHAAMNDLICAVGDPDHYYEETPEGLEKKGRTAGMYHGDPGTDFQCRCTSVPWDPRIDGKYDVKEVPEPPEKAPSKLEQARAETAKAEERAEEAERKLRLMTAAVKRHAERTPERAAEIRKLWDDRERKRRIAAISAERHEKRTNEQASEIQKKWDARQAEIKDAIKKVAEIRKEYSGINGMPFPSTVKNAENGAKYKKAAELAEKFRQKVDAEAAKMDLLDNPLESMKKHGLKETQAVQEAVRKKLESFANLDIDTRIKKLEFEIGWVENSKKYSTWEAAKKAYEKALVAAKFQKALAEVADKIKSLDAAAKAAKDKTLTGYVNKLKKAGTPTTQSELDALRKDIEKAEKRAAKVKPNEPSPSDVYPEISFKPSTAKQRSVQFIDSSKWIAKDAEIIDSCAKTAWQSATLEQKQAAYYYTMGSKVNNEPLYGAKYSGPKSVKEAVTKHNPNLTRLIDNTSLPKDTWLRSGQEWGTFSGVFGIDLEAEIKMLDNGKRSKDDIAKELTKKLKGKTGTQKAFMSTSFASNTGFKETLDFQIFAQKGTKCLYAEPFSHFGVRDTSPTKWDGKEDTISLGKAKEFEGILQRGTEFRINKITFDLSKRTDRGWSIELEIVKQAPQPYRPGNPVIY
;
A
#
# COMPACT_ATOMS: atom_id res chain seq x y z
N MET A 1 -9.83 -5.19 53.43
CA MET A 1 -9.34 -5.86 52.21
C MET A 1 -8.54 -4.87 51.39
N GLU A 2 -7.31 -5.22 51.09
CA GLU A 2 -6.31 -4.40 50.41
C GLU A 2 -6.54 -4.43 48.88
N GLY A 3 -6.57 -3.25 48.24
CA GLY A 3 -6.77 -3.12 46.79
C GLY A 3 -5.53 -3.52 45.97
N ASP A 4 -5.71 -3.71 44.65
CA ASP A 4 -4.65 -4.16 43.73
C ASP A 4 -3.44 -3.23 43.70
N PHE A 5 -3.68 -1.91 43.63
CA PHE A 5 -2.62 -0.91 43.70
C PHE A 5 -1.84 -0.97 45.03
N GLY A 6 -2.55 -1.17 46.14
CA GLY A 6 -1.94 -1.28 47.45
C GLY A 6 -0.99 -2.47 47.55
N ARG A 7 -1.41 -3.65 47.07
CA ARG A 7 -0.57 -4.84 47.02
C ARG A 7 0.67 -4.63 46.15
N PHE A 8 0.51 -3.97 45.00
CA PHE A 8 1.61 -3.59 44.13
C PHE A 8 2.64 -2.72 44.85
N VAL A 9 2.18 -1.64 45.52
CA VAL A 9 3.05 -0.74 46.30
C VAL A 9 3.81 -1.52 47.37
N GLY A 10 3.12 -2.37 48.14
CA GLY A 10 3.74 -3.19 49.18
C GLY A 10 4.84 -4.12 48.65
N ASN A 11 4.61 -4.76 47.49
CA ASN A 11 5.59 -5.66 46.88
C ASN A 11 6.83 -4.91 46.38
N VAL A 12 6.67 -3.77 45.72
CA VAL A 12 7.80 -3.01 45.17
C VAL A 12 8.67 -2.43 46.30
N LEU A 13 8.03 -1.93 47.37
CA LEU A 13 8.75 -1.34 48.50
C LEU A 13 9.45 -2.37 49.39
N ARG A 14 8.99 -3.63 49.41
CA ARG A 14 9.72 -4.73 50.09
C ARG A 14 11.08 -5.04 49.44
N VAL A 15 11.26 -4.74 48.16
CA VAL A 15 12.46 -5.08 47.39
C VAL A 15 13.44 -3.90 47.27
N LYS A 16 12.97 -2.65 47.37
CA LYS A 16 13.82 -1.45 47.27
C LYS A 16 14.24 -0.92 48.65
N SER A 17 15.54 -0.89 48.93
CA SER A 17 16.09 -0.56 50.26
C SER A 17 16.30 0.93 50.55
N LYS A 18 16.19 1.87 49.59
CA LYS A 18 16.30 3.32 49.82
C LYS A 18 15.43 4.13 48.87
N ARG A 19 14.64 5.06 49.40
CA ARG A 19 13.94 6.11 48.63
C ARG A 19 14.77 7.39 48.59
N GLY A 20 14.86 8.01 47.42
CA GLY A 20 15.28 9.41 47.29
C GLY A 20 14.20 10.36 47.81
N ARG A 21 14.47 11.68 47.76
CA ARG A 21 13.49 12.71 48.11
C ARG A 21 12.20 12.54 47.28
N PRO A 22 11.00 12.64 47.87
CA PRO A 22 9.74 12.57 47.13
C PRO A 22 9.70 13.60 45.98
N PRO A 23 9.19 13.23 44.79
CA PRO A 23 9.05 14.17 43.68
C PRO A 23 8.00 15.24 44.01
N VAL A 24 8.21 16.46 43.53
CA VAL A 24 7.20 17.52 43.60
C VAL A 24 6.12 17.22 42.57
N LEU A 25 4.87 17.10 43.02
CA LEU A 25 3.71 16.86 42.15
C LEU A 25 3.01 18.20 41.89
N SER A 26 2.56 18.42 40.66
CA SER A 26 1.81 19.62 40.28
C SER A 26 0.59 19.25 39.45
N ALA A 27 -0.51 20.00 39.58
CA ALA A 27 -1.72 19.71 38.82
C ALA A 27 -1.49 19.79 37.31
N GLN A 28 -0.64 20.71 36.84
CA GLN A 28 -0.28 20.86 35.43
C GLN A 28 0.37 19.60 34.84
N ALA A 29 1.02 18.77 35.65
CA ALA A 29 1.67 17.54 35.19
C ALA A 29 0.70 16.39 34.92
N PHE A 30 -0.54 16.47 35.44
CA PHE A 30 -1.55 15.41 35.40
C PHE A 30 -2.88 15.87 34.78
N TYR A 31 -3.08 17.18 34.58
CA TYR A 31 -4.26 17.71 33.89
C TYR A 31 -4.08 17.66 32.35
N PRO A 32 -5.10 17.24 31.58
CA PRO A 32 -5.06 17.14 30.12
C PRO A 32 -5.14 18.51 29.41
N MET A 33 -4.12 19.36 29.60
CA MET A 33 -4.11 20.73 29.05
C MET A 33 -4.08 20.77 27.52
N ARG A 34 -3.50 19.77 26.88
CA ARG A 34 -3.42 19.71 25.42
C ARG A 34 -4.81 19.46 24.83
N GLU A 35 -5.50 18.46 25.37
CA GLU A 35 -6.83 18.05 24.96
C GLU A 35 -7.85 19.15 25.28
N GLU A 36 -7.72 19.86 26.41
CA GLU A 36 -8.50 21.07 26.72
C GLU A 36 -8.38 22.10 25.58
N ARG A 37 -7.15 22.41 25.14
CA ARG A 37 -6.91 23.41 24.09
C ARG A 37 -7.45 22.96 22.73
N GLU A 38 -7.31 21.67 22.41
CA GLU A 38 -7.86 21.09 21.18
C GLU A 38 -9.39 21.19 21.17
N LEU A 39 -10.05 20.86 22.30
CA LEU A 39 -11.50 20.96 22.44
C LEU A 39 -11.98 22.42 22.37
N GLN A 40 -11.23 23.35 22.98
CA GLN A 40 -11.49 24.79 22.90
C GLN A 40 -11.44 25.30 21.47
N ALA A 41 -10.38 24.97 20.72
CA ALA A 41 -10.22 25.40 19.34
C ALA A 41 -11.32 24.84 18.44
N LEU A 42 -11.66 23.56 18.62
CA LEU A 42 -12.71 22.88 17.87
C LEU A 42 -14.08 23.54 18.10
N LEU A 43 -14.49 23.67 19.37
CA LEU A 43 -15.79 24.26 19.72
C LEU A 43 -15.87 25.75 19.33
N ARG A 44 -14.77 26.50 19.50
CA ARG A 44 -14.73 27.91 19.09
C ARG A 44 -14.91 28.05 17.58
N GLY A 45 -14.21 27.24 16.79
CA GLY A 45 -14.36 27.26 15.33
C GLY A 45 -15.79 26.95 14.93
N GLU A 46 -16.40 25.96 15.57
CA GLU A 46 -17.75 25.53 15.26
C GLU A 46 -18.82 26.57 15.59
N LEU A 47 -18.77 27.12 16.81
CA LEU A 47 -19.69 28.19 17.21
C LEU A 47 -19.48 29.45 16.36
N LEU A 48 -18.25 29.80 15.98
CA LEU A 48 -17.99 30.97 15.15
C LEU A 48 -18.62 30.81 13.77
N ARG A 49 -18.49 29.63 13.14
CA ARG A 49 -19.14 29.34 11.86
C ARG A 49 -20.66 29.48 11.96
N SER A 50 -21.25 28.81 12.95
CA SER A 50 -22.69 28.81 13.19
C SER A 50 -23.24 30.22 13.43
N TRP A 51 -22.56 31.00 14.28
CA TRP A 51 -23.00 32.34 14.64
C TRP A 51 -22.82 33.33 13.48
N THR A 52 -21.73 33.26 12.73
CA THR A 52 -21.53 34.09 11.54
C THR A 52 -22.57 33.79 10.46
N ALA A 53 -22.93 32.51 10.25
CA ALA A 53 -24.01 32.14 9.34
C ALA A 53 -25.36 32.73 9.80
N SER A 54 -25.67 32.63 11.09
CA SER A 54 -26.89 33.22 11.68
C SER A 54 -26.97 34.73 11.49
N VAL A 55 -25.83 35.45 11.62
CA VAL A 55 -25.77 36.91 11.39
C VAL A 55 -26.07 37.25 9.94
N ALA A 56 -25.42 36.57 8.99
CA ALA A 56 -25.62 36.80 7.57
C ALA A 56 -27.09 36.61 7.18
N GLU A 57 -27.73 35.54 7.66
CA GLU A 57 -29.14 35.25 7.39
C GLU A 57 -30.08 36.29 8.00
N GLN A 58 -29.89 36.66 9.28
CA GLN A 58 -30.72 37.64 9.96
C GLN A 58 -30.62 39.03 9.32
N LEU A 59 -29.45 39.42 8.82
CA LEU A 59 -29.22 40.68 8.10
C LEU A 59 -29.73 40.67 6.64
N GLU A 60 -29.95 39.50 6.04
CA GLU A 60 -30.48 39.35 4.68
C GLU A 60 -32.01 39.25 4.67
N ARG A 61 -32.59 38.46 5.59
CA ARG A 61 -34.03 38.15 5.60
C ARG A 61 -34.91 39.13 6.37
N PHE A 62 -34.36 40.01 7.20
CA PHE A 62 -35.16 40.82 8.14
C PHE A 62 -36.17 39.95 8.94
N SER A 63 -35.75 38.75 9.33
CA SER A 63 -36.59 37.74 9.97
C SER A 63 -35.99 37.33 11.33
N ASP A 64 -36.87 37.14 12.32
CA ASP A 64 -36.54 36.65 13.67
C ASP A 64 -36.48 35.11 13.74
N GLU A 65 -36.58 34.39 12.61
CA GLU A 65 -36.56 32.92 12.61
C GLU A 65 -35.14 32.34 12.74
N ASP A 66 -34.96 31.43 13.70
CA ASP A 66 -33.70 30.75 14.02
C ASP A 66 -33.19 29.90 12.84
N ALA A 67 -32.03 30.30 12.31
CA ALA A 67 -31.26 29.52 11.36
C ALA A 67 -30.65 28.25 12.02
N SER A 68 -31.36 27.13 11.91
CA SER A 68 -30.97 25.82 12.41
C SER A 68 -30.04 25.09 11.43
N GLU A 69 -28.88 25.66 11.07
CA GLU A 69 -27.82 24.80 10.52
C GLU A 69 -27.24 23.94 11.65
N PRO A 70 -27.30 22.59 11.55
CA PRO A 70 -26.69 21.72 12.54
C PRO A 70 -25.16 21.86 12.54
N PHE A 71 -24.52 21.48 13.65
CA PHE A 71 -23.06 21.36 13.69
C PHE A 71 -22.55 20.54 12.51
N GLY A 72 -21.48 20.99 11.89
CA GLY A 72 -20.99 20.43 10.63
C GLY A 72 -20.59 18.96 10.73
N ASP A 73 -20.68 18.28 9.59
CA ASP A 73 -20.36 16.86 9.47
C ASP A 73 -18.95 16.57 10.03
N GLY A 74 -18.89 15.61 10.96
CA GLY A 74 -17.65 15.17 11.60
C GLY A 74 -17.21 15.95 12.86
N PHE A 75 -17.94 16.98 13.31
CA PHE A 75 -17.67 17.66 14.59
C PHE A 75 -17.66 16.67 15.75
N MET A 76 -18.73 15.87 15.89
CA MET A 76 -18.83 14.89 16.97
C MET A 76 -17.77 13.79 16.88
N GLU A 77 -17.36 13.36 15.68
CA GLU A 77 -16.28 12.37 15.55
C GLU A 77 -14.95 12.88 16.14
N LYS A 78 -14.65 14.17 15.96
CA LYS A 78 -13.47 14.82 16.56
C LYS A 78 -13.61 14.94 18.07
N VAL A 79 -14.80 15.29 18.58
CA VAL A 79 -15.10 15.32 20.03
C VAL A 79 -14.89 13.94 20.66
N TRP A 80 -15.36 12.87 20.01
CA TRP A 80 -15.15 11.49 20.46
C TRP A 80 -13.67 11.14 20.60
N LYS A 81 -12.84 11.52 19.61
CA LYS A 81 -11.38 11.28 19.64
C LYS A 81 -10.69 12.05 20.78
N ILE A 82 -11.11 13.28 21.04
CA ILE A 82 -10.57 14.09 22.15
C ILE A 82 -10.99 13.48 23.50
N ALA A 83 -12.23 12.99 23.63
CA ALA A 83 -12.69 12.30 24.83
C ALA A 83 -11.86 11.04 25.13
N ASP A 84 -11.54 10.26 24.08
CA ASP A 84 -10.63 9.11 24.22
C ASP A 84 -9.24 9.54 24.72
N ALA A 85 -8.68 10.62 24.18
CA ALA A 85 -7.39 11.15 24.63
C ALA A 85 -7.40 11.61 26.10
N ILE A 86 -8.49 12.24 26.56
CA ILE A 86 -8.65 12.65 27.97
C ILE A 86 -8.68 11.43 28.90
N ILE A 87 -9.42 10.37 28.53
CA ILE A 87 -9.50 9.14 29.31
C ILE A 87 -8.13 8.45 29.37
N VAL A 88 -7.41 8.40 28.25
CA VAL A 88 -6.04 7.86 28.19
C VAL A 88 -5.11 8.68 29.10
N ASN A 89 -5.21 10.02 29.09
CA ASN A 89 -4.42 10.88 29.98
C ASN A 89 -4.69 10.57 31.46
N ALA A 90 -5.93 10.33 31.86
CA ALA A 90 -6.27 9.96 33.24
C ALA A 90 -5.58 8.65 33.67
N GLN A 91 -5.57 7.63 32.80
CA GLN A 91 -4.87 6.37 33.08
C GLN A 91 -3.35 6.55 33.11
N GLN A 92 -2.79 7.30 32.14
CA GLN A 92 -1.36 7.61 32.10
C GLN A 92 -0.91 8.45 33.29
N SER A 93 -1.80 9.24 33.89
CA SER A 93 -1.50 9.99 35.11
C SER A 93 -1.17 9.07 36.28
N LEU A 94 -1.89 7.95 36.42
CA LEU A 94 -1.59 6.92 37.43
C LEU A 94 -0.27 6.18 37.13
N VAL A 95 -0.01 5.86 35.85
CA VAL A 95 1.26 5.25 35.40
C VAL A 95 2.44 6.18 35.74
N LYS A 96 2.34 7.44 35.34
CA LYS A 96 3.35 8.47 35.59
C LYS A 96 3.55 8.71 37.09
N PHE A 97 2.47 8.80 37.86
CA PHE A 97 2.54 8.95 39.31
C PHE A 97 3.31 7.80 39.97
N SER A 98 2.95 6.55 39.65
CA SER A 98 3.59 5.37 40.25
C SER A 98 5.06 5.22 39.83
N GLU A 99 5.39 5.53 38.58
CA GLU A 99 6.77 5.61 38.12
C GLU A 99 7.55 6.70 38.87
N MET A 100 6.99 7.90 39.05
CA MET A 100 7.66 8.99 39.74
C MET A 100 7.85 8.73 41.25
N THR A 101 6.87 8.12 41.92
CA THR A 101 6.85 7.99 43.39
C THR A 101 7.32 6.64 43.94
N ILE A 102 7.21 5.58 43.14
CA ILE A 102 7.57 4.20 43.49
C ILE A 102 8.75 3.70 42.61
N GLY A 103 9.01 4.38 41.49
CA GLY A 103 10.06 4.01 40.54
C GLY A 103 9.72 2.77 39.73
N VAL A 104 8.45 2.37 39.68
CA VAL A 104 7.93 1.28 38.83
C VAL A 104 6.52 1.70 38.37
N PRO A 105 6.22 1.68 37.06
CA PRO A 105 4.91 2.03 36.56
C PRO A 105 3.84 0.98 36.93
N TYR A 106 2.68 1.44 37.37
CA TYR A 106 1.46 0.65 37.56
C TYR A 106 0.49 0.94 36.42
N TYR A 107 0.07 -0.12 35.72
CA TYR A 107 -0.87 -0.04 34.61
C TYR A 107 -2.28 -0.41 35.07
N PRO A 108 -3.22 0.53 35.19
CA PRO A 108 -4.58 0.23 35.61
C PRO A 108 -5.40 -0.48 34.51
N PRO A 109 -6.52 -1.13 34.89
CA PRO A 109 -7.52 -1.61 33.94
C PRO A 109 -8.10 -0.49 33.06
N ALA A 110 -8.69 -0.89 31.92
CA ALA A 110 -9.40 0.01 31.03
C ALA A 110 -10.66 0.61 31.69
N VAL A 111 -10.88 1.91 31.50
CA VAL A 111 -12.11 2.59 31.94
C VAL A 111 -13.30 2.13 31.11
N SER A 112 -14.47 1.99 31.73
CA SER A 112 -15.71 1.60 31.05
C SER A 112 -16.09 2.60 29.95
N GLU A 113 -16.53 2.08 28.79
CA GLU A 113 -16.98 2.88 27.66
C GLU A 113 -18.22 3.75 28.00
N SER A 114 -18.98 3.38 29.02
CA SER A 114 -20.12 4.16 29.51
C SER A 114 -19.73 5.57 29.96
N VAL A 115 -18.58 5.73 30.62
CA VAL A 115 -18.10 7.04 31.10
C VAL A 115 -17.92 8.02 29.93
N LYS A 116 -17.36 7.54 28.82
CA LYS A 116 -17.19 8.34 27.60
C LYS A 116 -18.54 8.69 26.98
N LYS A 117 -19.41 7.70 26.83
CA LYS A 117 -20.70 7.87 26.16
C LYS A 117 -21.58 8.89 26.90
N ASP A 118 -21.70 8.73 28.22
CA ASP A 118 -22.53 9.61 29.05
C ASP A 118 -22.01 11.06 29.03
N TRP A 119 -20.68 11.23 29.01
CA TRP A 119 -20.05 12.53 28.86
C TRP A 119 -20.31 13.15 27.48
N VAL A 120 -20.11 12.40 26.39
CA VAL A 120 -20.34 12.89 25.03
C VAL A 120 -21.78 13.34 24.83
N ASP A 121 -22.74 12.54 25.31
CA ASP A 121 -24.18 12.86 25.22
C ASP A 121 -24.50 14.16 25.98
N THR A 122 -23.86 14.38 27.12
CA THR A 122 -23.99 15.61 27.92
C THR A 122 -23.33 16.80 27.23
N PHE A 123 -22.12 16.63 26.71
CA PHE A 123 -21.37 17.64 25.98
C PHE A 123 -22.13 18.11 24.73
N GLN A 124 -22.73 17.20 23.98
CA GLN A 124 -23.51 17.52 22.79
C GLN A 124 -24.70 18.45 23.14
N LYS A 125 -25.44 18.14 24.22
CA LYS A 125 -26.55 18.97 24.68
C LYS A 125 -26.09 20.37 25.08
N LEU A 126 -24.94 20.48 25.75
CA LEU A 126 -24.35 21.77 26.12
C LEU A 126 -23.93 22.59 24.91
N CYS A 127 -23.33 21.95 23.90
CA CYS A 127 -22.97 22.60 22.65
C CYS A 127 -24.20 23.17 21.94
N ILE A 128 -25.27 22.36 21.80
CA ILE A 128 -26.53 22.81 21.19
C ILE A 128 -27.12 23.98 21.98
N SER A 129 -27.22 23.86 23.30
CA SER A 129 -27.74 24.94 24.15
C SER A 129 -26.91 26.22 24.05
N ALA A 130 -25.57 26.10 23.99
CA ALA A 130 -24.69 27.25 23.83
C ALA A 130 -24.83 27.91 22.47
N ASP A 131 -25.06 27.13 21.41
CA ASP A 131 -25.31 27.63 20.07
C ASP A 131 -26.63 28.40 20.01
N THR A 132 -27.72 27.79 20.47
CA THR A 132 -29.05 28.41 20.54
C THR A 132 -29.03 29.72 21.31
N GLN A 133 -28.41 29.73 22.50
CA GLN A 133 -28.30 30.96 23.30
C GLN A 133 -27.48 32.03 22.57
N GLY A 134 -26.39 31.63 21.91
CA GLY A 134 -25.56 32.56 21.15
C GLY A 134 -26.31 33.24 20.01
N LYS A 135 -27.11 32.48 19.25
CA LYS A 135 -27.98 32.99 18.18
C LYS A 135 -29.06 33.93 18.72
N ALA A 136 -29.69 33.59 19.84
CA ALA A 136 -30.69 34.46 20.49
C ALA A 136 -30.08 35.79 20.95
N ASP A 137 -28.86 35.76 21.51
CA ASP A 137 -28.18 36.99 21.91
C ASP A 137 -27.79 37.87 20.71
N ILE A 138 -27.43 37.25 19.57
CA ILE A 138 -27.13 37.95 18.32
C ILE A 138 -28.39 38.62 17.78
N ALA A 139 -29.51 37.91 17.73
CA ALA A 139 -30.80 38.46 17.31
C ALA A 139 -31.19 39.67 18.16
N THR A 140 -30.98 39.57 19.48
CA THR A 140 -31.20 40.69 20.42
C THR A 140 -30.29 41.88 20.09
N ALA A 141 -29.00 41.64 19.84
CA ALA A 141 -28.04 42.71 19.50
C ALA A 141 -28.41 43.42 18.18
N ILE A 142 -28.80 42.66 17.14
CA ILE A 142 -29.26 43.20 15.86
C ILE A 142 -30.53 44.03 16.04
N TYR A 143 -31.50 43.54 16.84
CA TYR A 143 -32.73 44.26 17.16
C TYR A 143 -32.46 45.59 17.89
N THR A 144 -31.60 45.57 18.92
CA THR A 144 -31.20 46.78 19.65
C THR A 144 -30.52 47.79 18.72
N ALA A 145 -29.55 47.35 17.93
CA ALA A 145 -28.83 48.23 17.00
C ALA A 145 -29.77 48.87 15.95
N LYS A 146 -30.78 48.12 15.50
CA LYS A 146 -31.85 48.64 14.62
C LYS A 146 -32.72 49.69 15.33
N SER A 147 -33.09 49.46 16.59
CA SER A 147 -33.88 50.41 17.38
C SER A 147 -33.12 51.73 17.65
N GLU A 148 -31.79 51.67 17.68
CA GLU A 148 -30.89 52.83 17.80
C GLU A 148 -30.69 53.59 16.46
N GLY A 149 -31.30 53.12 15.36
CA GLY A 149 -31.23 53.77 14.05
C GLY A 149 -29.93 53.48 13.27
N LYS A 150 -29.17 52.46 13.64
CA LYS A 150 -27.94 52.05 12.92
C LYS A 150 -28.28 51.42 11.57
N ASN A 151 -27.48 51.73 10.55
CA ASN A 151 -27.64 51.13 9.22
C ASN A 151 -27.02 49.73 9.16
N LYS A 152 -27.39 48.93 8.13
CA LYS A 152 -26.96 47.53 7.97
C LYS A 152 -25.44 47.34 8.12
N TYR A 153 -24.64 48.21 7.50
CA TYR A 153 -23.18 48.14 7.56
C TYR A 153 -22.64 48.38 8.98
N GLN A 154 -23.22 49.32 9.72
CA GLN A 154 -22.85 49.59 11.12
C GLN A 154 -23.19 48.41 12.04
N VAL A 155 -24.37 47.80 11.85
CA VAL A 155 -24.78 46.62 12.63
C VAL A 155 -23.87 45.42 12.35
N GLU A 156 -23.60 45.14 11.07
CA GLU A 156 -22.69 44.07 10.65
C GLU A 156 -21.29 44.25 11.25
N HIS A 157 -20.74 45.47 11.17
CA HIS A 157 -19.41 45.78 11.70
C HIS A 157 -19.33 45.65 13.23
N GLU A 158 -20.36 46.10 13.97
CA GLU A 158 -20.41 45.93 15.43
C GLU A 158 -20.49 44.45 15.82
N VAL A 159 -21.30 43.67 15.11
CA VAL A 159 -21.45 42.24 15.35
C VAL A 159 -20.16 41.47 15.05
N GLU A 160 -19.49 41.76 13.94
CA GLU A 160 -18.19 41.17 13.60
C GLU A 160 -17.10 41.45 14.64
N GLN A 161 -17.14 42.61 15.31
CA GLN A 161 -16.14 42.97 16.32
C GLN A 161 -16.29 42.16 17.63
N PHE A 162 -17.52 41.92 18.11
CA PHE A 162 -17.72 41.23 19.39
C PHE A 162 -17.83 39.70 19.26
N LEU A 163 -18.22 39.18 18.09
CA LEU A 163 -18.41 37.75 17.85
C LEU A 163 -17.18 36.91 18.22
N PRO A 164 -15.95 37.19 17.73
CA PRO A 164 -14.79 36.36 18.05
C PRO A 164 -14.50 36.26 19.54
N ALA A 165 -14.73 37.35 20.29
CA ALA A 165 -14.55 37.37 21.74
C ALA A 165 -15.64 36.55 22.42
N LYS A 166 -16.91 36.76 22.07
CA LYS A 166 -18.03 36.05 22.72
C LYS A 166 -17.96 34.53 22.50
N THR A 167 -17.67 34.11 21.27
CA THR A 167 -17.47 32.69 20.94
C THR A 167 -16.30 32.09 21.70
N ARG A 168 -15.18 32.82 21.80
CA ARG A 168 -14.00 32.39 22.55
C ARG A 168 -14.33 32.13 24.02
N HIS A 169 -14.96 33.09 24.70
CA HIS A 169 -15.30 32.93 26.13
C HIS A 169 -16.23 31.74 26.37
N ARG A 170 -17.24 31.55 25.50
CA ARG A 170 -18.19 30.44 25.63
C ARG A 170 -17.51 29.09 25.40
N ALA A 171 -16.69 28.97 24.36
CA ALA A 171 -15.95 27.75 24.06
C ALA A 171 -14.94 27.40 25.16
N GLU A 172 -14.19 28.39 25.68
CA GLU A 172 -13.26 28.20 26.79
C GLU A 172 -13.95 27.70 28.06
N LEU A 173 -15.09 28.29 28.42
CA LEU A 173 -15.89 27.89 29.58
C LEU A 173 -16.35 26.43 29.47
N ILE A 174 -16.96 26.05 28.36
CA ILE A 174 -17.52 24.70 28.16
C ILE A 174 -16.39 23.68 28.09
N ALA A 175 -15.40 23.90 27.22
CA ALA A 175 -14.33 22.93 27.02
C ALA A 175 -13.53 22.68 28.29
N ARG A 176 -13.19 23.72 29.08
CA ARG A 176 -12.44 23.54 30.33
C ARG A 176 -13.26 22.78 31.39
N THR A 177 -14.52 23.16 31.56
CA THR A 177 -15.42 22.52 32.53
C THR A 177 -15.61 21.04 32.19
N GLU A 178 -15.92 20.75 30.93
CA GLU A 178 -16.23 19.39 30.51
C GLU A 178 -14.97 18.51 30.43
N THR A 179 -13.81 19.07 30.09
CA THR A 179 -12.52 18.36 30.18
C THR A 179 -12.20 17.99 31.62
N GLY A 180 -12.40 18.92 32.58
CA GLY A 180 -12.19 18.65 34.01
C GLY A 180 -13.10 17.53 34.53
N LYS A 181 -14.38 17.57 34.18
CA LYS A 181 -15.36 16.54 34.57
C LYS A 181 -15.02 15.16 33.99
N LEU A 182 -14.67 15.08 32.70
CA LEU A 182 -14.30 13.80 32.08
C LEU A 182 -13.02 13.24 32.68
N ASN A 183 -12.00 14.08 32.86
CA ASN A 183 -10.74 13.68 33.48
C ASN A 183 -10.98 13.15 34.91
N ASN A 184 -11.82 13.83 35.69
CA ASN A 184 -12.19 13.38 37.02
C ASN A 184 -12.92 12.03 36.99
N ALA A 185 -13.99 11.91 36.18
CA ALA A 185 -14.78 10.69 36.08
C ALA A 185 -13.93 9.48 35.66
N ALA A 186 -13.04 9.67 34.69
CA ALA A 186 -12.09 8.64 34.26
C ALA A 186 -11.06 8.30 35.36
N THR A 187 -10.59 9.30 36.10
CA THR A 187 -9.65 9.10 37.22
C THR A 187 -10.30 8.33 38.37
N MET A 188 -11.52 8.70 38.78
CA MET A 188 -12.25 7.99 39.84
C MET A 188 -12.58 6.56 39.44
N ALA A 189 -13.05 6.32 38.21
CA ALA A 189 -13.26 4.97 37.69
C ALA A 189 -11.95 4.15 37.69
N THR A 190 -10.83 4.79 37.35
CA THR A 190 -9.50 4.18 37.41
C THR A 190 -9.14 3.79 38.84
N TYR A 191 -9.38 4.68 39.82
CA TYR A 191 -9.08 4.45 41.23
C TYR A 191 -9.92 3.34 41.83
N GLU A 192 -11.22 3.34 41.58
CA GLU A 192 -12.13 2.28 42.01
C GLU A 192 -11.69 0.92 41.47
N SER A 193 -11.38 0.83 40.17
CA SER A 193 -10.93 -0.43 39.55
C SER A 193 -9.58 -0.92 40.09
N ALA A 194 -8.70 -0.01 40.50
CA ALA A 194 -7.40 -0.32 41.10
C ALA A 194 -7.46 -0.55 42.62
N GLY A 195 -8.64 -0.37 43.24
CA GLY A 195 -8.84 -0.46 44.68
C GLY A 195 -8.15 0.67 45.47
N ILE A 196 -7.92 1.81 44.84
CA ILE A 196 -7.38 3.02 45.46
C ILE A 196 -8.52 3.72 46.20
N ARG A 197 -8.34 3.91 47.51
CA ARG A 197 -9.37 4.54 48.37
C ARG A 197 -9.17 6.03 48.56
N TYR A 198 -7.91 6.46 48.57
CA TYR A 198 -7.52 7.82 48.89
C TYR A 198 -6.72 8.43 47.76
N TYR A 199 -6.86 9.74 47.62
CA TYR A 199 -6.12 10.54 46.66
C TYR A 199 -5.70 11.85 47.30
N ARG A 200 -4.60 12.43 46.81
CA ARG A 200 -4.20 13.79 47.16
C ARG A 200 -4.79 14.76 46.15
N TRP A 201 -5.40 15.82 46.64
CA TRP A 201 -5.93 16.90 45.81
C TRP A 201 -4.79 17.81 45.34
N LEU A 202 -4.65 17.99 44.03
CA LEU A 202 -3.67 18.91 43.46
C LEU A 202 -4.39 20.10 42.83
N ALA A 203 -4.20 21.28 43.44
CA ALA A 203 -4.65 22.54 42.87
C ALA A 203 -3.62 23.06 41.86
N THR A 204 -4.07 23.85 40.88
CA THR A 204 -3.19 24.48 39.87
C THR A 204 -2.33 25.61 40.48
N THR A 205 -2.76 26.15 41.63
CA THR A 205 -2.09 27.18 42.45
C THR A 205 -1.63 28.42 41.68
N ASP A 206 -2.34 28.78 40.61
CA ASP A 206 -2.14 30.05 39.89
C ASP A 206 -3.13 31.12 40.35
N GLU A 207 -2.97 32.36 39.85
CA GLU A 207 -3.84 33.51 40.16
C GLU A 207 -5.34 33.26 39.91
N ARG A 208 -5.68 32.24 39.12
CA ARG A 208 -7.06 31.87 38.74
C ARG A 208 -7.65 30.80 39.66
N THR A 209 -6.84 30.23 40.55
CA THR A 209 -7.27 29.21 41.50
C THR A 209 -8.08 29.86 42.60
N ARG A 210 -9.33 29.41 42.79
CA ARG A 210 -10.22 29.95 43.83
C ARG A 210 -9.65 29.65 45.22
N PRO A 211 -9.85 30.54 46.21
CA PRO A 211 -9.41 30.30 47.58
C PRO A 211 -9.91 28.97 48.15
N THR A 212 -11.16 28.60 47.84
CA THR A 212 -11.75 27.33 48.29
C THR A 212 -11.10 26.08 47.68
N HIS A 213 -10.53 26.19 46.48
CA HIS A 213 -9.79 25.12 45.82
C HIS A 213 -8.32 25.09 46.25
N ALA A 214 -7.72 26.26 46.48
CA ALA A 214 -6.37 26.38 47.03
C ALA A 214 -6.30 25.79 48.45
N ALA A 215 -7.35 25.97 49.26
CA ALA A 215 -7.48 25.38 50.59
C ALA A 215 -7.53 23.84 50.57
N MET A 216 -7.88 23.23 49.42
CA MET A 216 -7.87 21.78 49.25
C MET A 216 -6.51 21.22 48.83
N ASN A 217 -5.56 22.07 48.42
CA ASN A 217 -4.29 21.60 47.88
C ASN A 217 -3.51 20.76 48.90
N ASP A 218 -2.99 19.62 48.43
CA ASP A 218 -2.27 18.61 49.20
C ASP A 218 -3.08 17.87 50.28
N LEU A 219 -4.37 18.17 50.46
CA LEU A 219 -5.23 17.41 51.36
C LEU A 219 -5.50 16.00 50.82
N ILE A 220 -5.57 15.05 51.75
CA ILE A 220 -5.93 13.66 51.44
C ILE A 220 -7.45 13.57 51.43
N CYS A 221 -8.02 13.11 50.32
CA CYS A 221 -9.45 12.92 50.13
C CYS A 221 -9.73 11.44 49.87
N ALA A 222 -10.99 11.03 50.01
CA ALA A 222 -11.42 9.66 49.71
C ALA A 222 -12.32 9.63 48.47
N VAL A 223 -12.19 8.56 47.69
CA VAL A 223 -13.06 8.29 46.53
C VAL A 223 -14.49 8.10 47.03
N GLY A 224 -15.44 8.86 46.47
CA GLY A 224 -16.85 8.81 46.85
C GLY A 224 -17.21 9.56 48.14
N ASP A 225 -16.29 10.32 48.73
CA ASP A 225 -16.53 11.16 49.91
C ASP A 225 -16.13 12.64 49.66
N PRO A 226 -16.99 13.41 48.96
CA PRO A 226 -16.68 14.76 48.49
C PRO A 226 -16.71 15.83 49.59
N ASP A 227 -17.15 15.50 50.81
CA ASP A 227 -17.37 16.47 51.90
C ASP A 227 -16.36 16.34 53.04
N HIS A 228 -15.43 15.41 52.93
CA HIS A 228 -14.41 15.16 53.95
C HIS A 228 -13.01 15.17 53.37
N TYR A 229 -12.04 15.37 54.26
CA TYR A 229 -10.63 15.17 54.01
C TYR A 229 -10.03 14.42 55.21
N TYR A 230 -8.78 13.99 55.07
CA TYR A 230 -8.09 13.19 56.05
C TYR A 230 -6.77 13.84 56.42
N GLU A 231 -6.50 13.90 57.71
CA GLU A 231 -5.23 14.37 58.25
C GLU A 231 -4.43 13.16 58.76
N GLU A 232 -3.13 13.15 58.49
CA GLU A 232 -2.23 12.15 59.04
C GLU A 232 -1.92 12.48 60.52
N THR A 233 -2.30 11.57 61.43
CA THR A 233 -1.96 11.62 62.86
C THR A 233 -1.13 10.38 63.24
N PRO A 234 -0.33 10.45 64.32
CA PRO A 234 0.48 9.31 64.79
C PRO A 234 -0.31 7.99 64.97
N GLU A 235 -1.62 8.09 65.22
CA GLU A 235 -2.55 6.99 65.41
C GLU A 235 -3.24 6.52 64.10
N GLY A 236 -3.12 7.25 62.99
CA GLY A 236 -3.66 6.88 61.68
C GLY A 236 -4.22 8.06 60.89
N LEU A 237 -5.13 7.78 59.95
CA LEU A 237 -5.86 8.83 59.23
C LEU A 237 -7.09 9.27 60.01
N GLU A 238 -7.13 10.54 60.41
CA GLU A 238 -8.29 11.13 61.07
C GLU A 238 -9.20 11.80 60.03
N LYS A 239 -10.50 11.45 60.02
CA LYS A 239 -11.50 12.04 59.11
C LYS A 239 -11.93 13.42 59.63
N LYS A 240 -11.83 14.44 58.79
CA LYS A 240 -12.30 15.81 59.07
C LYS A 240 -13.35 16.24 58.05
N GLY A 241 -14.38 16.95 58.51
CA GLY A 241 -15.35 17.59 57.61
C GLY A 241 -14.74 18.81 56.93
N ARG A 242 -15.05 19.02 55.64
CA ARG A 242 -14.67 20.24 54.92
C ARG A 242 -15.42 21.43 55.51
N THR A 243 -14.72 22.53 55.70
CA THR A 243 -15.31 23.79 56.19
C THR A 243 -15.95 24.58 55.04
N ALA A 244 -16.77 25.59 55.35
CA ALA A 244 -17.33 26.47 54.32
C ALA A 244 -16.27 27.20 53.46
N GLY A 245 -15.03 27.31 53.94
CA GLY A 245 -13.90 27.86 53.18
C GLY A 245 -13.23 26.85 52.23
N MET A 246 -13.73 25.62 52.14
CA MET A 246 -13.21 24.54 51.31
C MET A 246 -14.23 24.18 50.23
N TYR A 247 -13.75 23.68 49.08
CA TYR A 247 -14.65 23.22 48.03
C TYR A 247 -15.30 21.87 48.40
N HIS A 248 -16.62 21.78 48.26
CA HIS A 248 -17.41 20.57 48.46
C HIS A 248 -17.68 19.90 47.11
N GLY A 249 -16.98 18.80 46.83
CA GLY A 249 -16.94 18.16 45.52
C GLY A 249 -15.58 17.58 45.17
N ASP A 250 -15.47 17.01 43.97
CA ASP A 250 -14.25 16.35 43.50
C ASP A 250 -13.38 17.28 42.61
N PRO A 251 -12.08 17.01 42.47
CA PRO A 251 -11.21 17.88 41.70
C PRO A 251 -11.57 17.84 40.22
N GLY A 252 -11.83 19.00 39.62
CA GLY A 252 -12.21 19.11 38.20
C GLY A 252 -13.72 19.15 37.95
N THR A 253 -14.58 18.98 38.97
CA THR A 253 -16.05 19.00 38.77
C THR A 253 -16.66 20.40 38.80
N ASP A 254 -15.98 21.37 39.41
CA ASP A 254 -16.40 22.76 39.46
C ASP A 254 -16.22 23.45 38.09
N PHE A 255 -16.98 24.52 37.83
CA PHE A 255 -16.89 25.25 36.57
C PHE A 255 -15.49 25.82 36.36
N GLN A 256 -14.93 25.68 35.16
CA GLN A 256 -13.57 26.08 34.80
C GLN A 256 -12.45 25.53 35.72
N CYS A 257 -12.69 24.45 36.45
CA CYS A 257 -11.70 23.87 37.35
C CYS A 257 -10.61 23.12 36.57
N ARG A 258 -9.35 23.29 37.01
CA ARG A 258 -8.16 22.55 36.52
C ARG A 258 -7.45 21.76 37.63
N CYS A 259 -8.09 21.67 38.80
CA CYS A 259 -7.63 20.80 39.87
C CYS A 259 -7.70 19.34 39.39
N THR A 260 -6.78 18.52 39.89
CA THR A 260 -6.71 17.10 39.57
C THR A 260 -6.42 16.29 40.83
N SER A 261 -6.43 14.97 40.71
CA SER A 261 -6.11 14.06 41.80
C SER A 261 -4.93 13.16 41.41
N VAL A 262 -4.13 12.82 42.42
CA VAL A 262 -3.12 11.77 42.33
C VAL A 262 -3.39 10.74 43.42
N PRO A 263 -3.11 9.45 43.20
CA PRO A 263 -3.34 8.42 44.22
C PRO A 263 -2.56 8.74 45.49
N TRP A 264 -3.11 8.35 46.63
CA TRP A 264 -2.40 8.40 47.90
C TRP A 264 -2.47 7.05 48.60
N ASP A 265 -1.33 6.60 49.11
CA ASP A 265 -1.21 5.38 49.92
C ASP A 265 -0.17 5.63 51.02
N PRO A 266 -0.46 5.28 52.28
CA PRO A 266 0.41 5.57 53.42
C PRO A 266 1.82 4.99 53.29
N ARG A 267 1.99 3.91 52.50
CA ARG A 267 3.30 3.29 52.26
C ARG A 267 4.16 4.10 51.31
N ILE A 268 3.60 5.03 50.53
CA ILE A 268 4.34 5.84 49.56
C ILE A 268 5.12 6.96 50.25
N ASP A 269 4.57 7.58 51.28
CA ASP A 269 5.20 8.74 51.94
C ASP A 269 6.08 8.36 53.14
N GLY A 270 6.14 7.07 53.51
CA GLY A 270 7.17 6.51 54.39
C GLY A 270 7.14 6.94 55.86
N LYS A 271 5.99 7.43 56.37
CA LYS A 271 5.83 7.87 57.76
C LYS A 271 5.12 6.89 58.71
N TYR A 272 4.61 5.76 58.23
CA TYR A 272 3.95 4.75 59.09
C TYR A 272 4.37 3.31 58.78
N ASP A 273 4.63 2.56 59.85
CA ASP A 273 4.43 1.11 59.88
C ASP A 273 2.94 0.88 60.18
N VAL A 274 2.23 0.18 59.31
CA VAL A 274 0.80 -0.08 59.49
C VAL A 274 0.61 -1.01 60.69
N LYS A 275 0.34 -0.45 61.87
CA LYS A 275 -0.20 -1.19 63.01
C LYS A 275 -1.72 -1.14 62.93
N GLU A 276 -2.35 -2.31 62.86
CA GLU A 276 -3.80 -2.45 63.04
C GLU A 276 -4.20 -1.81 64.38
N VAL A 277 -5.03 -0.77 64.34
CA VAL A 277 -5.53 -0.08 65.53
C VAL A 277 -6.78 -0.81 66.04
N PRO A 278 -6.82 -1.26 67.31
CA PRO A 278 -8.06 -1.68 67.98
C PRO A 278 -8.85 -0.44 68.45
N GLU A 279 -10.17 -0.44 68.28
CA GLU A 279 -11.08 0.67 68.67
C GLU A 279 -11.05 0.98 70.19
N PRO A 280 -11.04 2.26 70.63
CA PRO A 280 -11.24 2.66 72.03
C PRO A 280 -12.72 3.03 72.36
N PRO A 281 -13.16 2.90 73.64
CA PRO A 281 -14.56 3.01 74.04
C PRO A 281 -15.02 4.46 74.33
N GLU A 282 -16.26 4.79 73.96
CA GLU A 282 -16.91 6.08 74.23
C GLU A 282 -17.26 6.29 75.73
N LYS A 283 -17.06 7.52 76.24
CA LYS A 283 -17.47 7.95 77.59
C LYS A 283 -18.95 8.38 77.61
N ALA A 284 -19.66 7.99 78.67
CA ALA A 284 -21.10 8.14 78.82
C ALA A 284 -21.59 9.62 78.98
N PRO A 285 -22.75 9.98 78.39
CA PRO A 285 -23.38 11.30 78.48
C PRO A 285 -24.01 11.57 79.87
N SER A 286 -24.28 12.84 80.17
CA SER A 286 -24.63 13.34 81.50
C SER A 286 -26.01 12.86 82.02
N LYS A 287 -26.23 12.88 83.35
CA LYS A 287 -27.49 12.43 83.99
C LYS A 287 -28.76 13.14 83.47
N LEU A 288 -28.64 14.37 82.97
CA LEU A 288 -29.78 15.13 82.42
C LEU A 288 -30.15 14.67 81.00
N GLU A 289 -29.14 14.29 80.19
CA GLU A 289 -29.34 13.70 78.86
C GLU A 289 -29.87 12.27 78.97
N GLN A 290 -29.42 11.51 79.97
CA GLN A 290 -29.94 10.17 80.24
C GLN A 290 -31.44 10.20 80.59
N ALA A 291 -31.87 11.14 81.44
CA ALA A 291 -33.27 11.26 81.82
C ALA A 291 -34.20 11.66 80.65
N ARG A 292 -33.76 12.57 79.78
CA ARG A 292 -34.51 12.97 78.57
C ARG A 292 -34.55 11.86 77.51
N ALA A 293 -33.47 11.10 77.37
CA ALA A 293 -33.41 9.97 76.46
C ALA A 293 -34.27 8.79 76.96
N GLU A 294 -34.39 8.59 78.28
CA GLU A 294 -35.25 7.55 78.86
C GLU A 294 -36.74 7.83 78.69
N THR A 295 -37.19 9.08 78.86
CA THR A 295 -38.59 9.44 78.61
C THR A 295 -38.96 9.32 77.13
N ALA A 296 -38.11 9.79 76.21
CA ALA A 296 -38.34 9.63 74.78
C ALA A 296 -38.38 8.14 74.36
N LYS A 297 -37.49 7.30 74.91
CA LYS A 297 -37.50 5.85 74.66
C LYS A 297 -38.73 5.16 75.27
N ALA A 298 -39.28 5.68 76.37
CA ALA A 298 -40.48 5.11 77.00
C ALA A 298 -41.73 5.39 76.15
N GLU A 299 -41.86 6.61 75.59
CA GLU A 299 -42.94 6.94 74.64
C GLU A 299 -42.85 6.11 73.36
N GLU A 300 -41.67 5.95 72.77
CA GLU A 300 -41.46 5.12 71.58
C GLU A 300 -41.85 3.65 71.83
N ARG A 301 -41.48 3.10 73.01
CA ARG A 301 -41.88 1.73 73.40
C ARG A 301 -43.39 1.59 73.59
N ALA A 302 -44.06 2.62 74.08
CA ALA A 302 -45.51 2.62 74.26
C ALA A 302 -46.24 2.63 72.90
N GLU A 303 -45.82 3.49 71.97
CA GLU A 303 -46.35 3.50 70.59
C GLU A 303 -46.10 2.17 69.87
N GLU A 304 -44.90 1.59 70.02
CA GLU A 304 -44.59 0.30 69.39
C GLU A 304 -45.43 -0.85 69.99
N ALA A 305 -45.68 -0.83 71.30
CA ALA A 305 -46.53 -1.80 71.97
C ALA A 305 -47.99 -1.70 71.48
N GLU A 306 -48.52 -0.48 71.34
CA GLU A 306 -49.87 -0.25 70.80
C GLU A 306 -49.98 -0.71 69.33
N ARG A 307 -48.96 -0.41 68.51
CA ARG A 307 -48.87 -0.88 67.14
C ARG A 307 -48.82 -2.41 67.06
N LYS A 308 -48.06 -3.07 67.92
CA LYS A 308 -48.01 -4.54 68.01
C LYS A 308 -49.37 -5.12 68.39
N LEU A 309 -50.05 -4.53 69.37
CA LEU A 309 -51.38 -4.98 69.80
C LEU A 309 -52.38 -4.86 68.65
N ARG A 310 -52.40 -3.73 67.93
CA ARG A 310 -53.26 -3.52 66.76
C ARG A 310 -53.00 -4.54 65.65
N LEU A 311 -51.72 -4.84 65.37
CA LEU A 311 -51.33 -5.84 64.37
C LEU A 311 -51.70 -7.27 64.80
N MET A 312 -51.56 -7.60 66.09
CA MET A 312 -51.99 -8.89 66.64
C MET A 312 -53.50 -9.08 66.54
N THR A 313 -54.29 -8.07 66.93
CA THR A 313 -55.76 -8.13 66.82
C THR A 313 -56.21 -8.29 65.37
N ALA A 314 -55.58 -7.57 64.44
CA ALA A 314 -55.83 -7.74 63.00
C ALA A 314 -55.37 -9.11 62.46
N ALA A 315 -54.32 -9.71 63.03
CA ALA A 315 -53.87 -11.05 62.67
C ALA A 315 -54.84 -12.14 63.17
N VAL A 316 -55.32 -12.03 64.42
CA VAL A 316 -56.32 -12.96 65.00
C VAL A 316 -57.61 -12.96 64.17
N LYS A 317 -58.10 -11.79 63.79
CA LYS A 317 -59.27 -11.67 62.90
C LYS A 317 -59.06 -12.36 61.54
N ARG A 318 -57.91 -12.13 60.90
CA ARG A 318 -57.51 -12.80 59.63
C ARG A 318 -57.27 -14.31 59.77
N HIS A 319 -57.03 -14.81 60.97
CA HIS A 319 -56.89 -16.23 61.25
C HIS A 319 -58.25 -16.91 61.47
N ALA A 320 -59.21 -16.22 62.10
CA ALA A 320 -60.58 -16.71 62.28
C ALA A 320 -61.37 -16.82 60.97
N GLU A 321 -61.07 -15.96 59.99
CA GLU A 321 -61.74 -15.90 58.67
C GLU A 321 -61.09 -16.80 57.59
N ARG A 322 -60.10 -17.64 57.94
CA ARG A 322 -59.29 -18.39 56.95
C ARG A 322 -59.89 -19.76 56.60
N THR A 323 -60.09 -20.03 55.31
CA THR A 323 -60.56 -21.36 54.83
C THR A 323 -59.47 -22.44 54.95
N PRO A 324 -59.85 -23.73 55.01
CA PRO A 324 -58.89 -24.84 55.08
C PRO A 324 -57.88 -24.86 53.91
N GLU A 325 -58.31 -24.55 52.68
CA GLU A 325 -57.44 -24.52 51.51
C GLU A 325 -56.41 -23.38 51.61
N ARG A 326 -56.85 -22.20 52.06
CA ARG A 326 -55.95 -21.06 52.26
C ARG A 326 -54.96 -21.30 53.39
N ALA A 327 -55.36 -22.04 54.42
CA ALA A 327 -54.45 -22.48 55.48
C ALA A 327 -53.39 -23.48 54.96
N ALA A 328 -53.79 -24.44 54.12
CA ALA A 328 -52.88 -25.41 53.50
C ALA A 328 -51.87 -24.74 52.53
N GLU A 329 -52.33 -23.78 51.72
CA GLU A 329 -51.47 -23.02 50.81
C GLU A 329 -50.43 -22.17 51.56
N ILE A 330 -50.85 -21.51 52.66
CA ILE A 330 -49.94 -20.76 53.54
C ILE A 330 -48.93 -21.70 54.20
N ARG A 331 -49.33 -22.92 54.58
CA ARG A 331 -48.43 -23.94 55.13
C ARG A 331 -47.39 -24.38 54.09
N LYS A 332 -47.81 -24.62 52.84
CA LYS A 332 -46.89 -24.94 51.74
C LYS A 332 -45.89 -23.80 51.46
N LEU A 333 -46.35 -22.54 51.47
CA LEU A 333 -45.49 -21.37 51.34
C LEU A 333 -44.52 -21.22 52.53
N TRP A 334 -44.96 -21.61 53.73
CA TRP A 334 -44.12 -21.66 54.93
C TRP A 334 -43.05 -22.74 54.79
N ASP A 335 -43.43 -23.97 54.41
CA ASP A 335 -42.51 -25.09 54.22
C ASP A 335 -41.48 -24.80 53.12
N ASP A 336 -41.87 -24.13 52.04
CA ASP A 336 -40.95 -23.64 51.00
C ASP A 336 -40.00 -22.56 51.52
N ARG A 337 -40.50 -21.62 52.34
CA ARG A 337 -39.65 -20.63 53.02
C ARG A 337 -38.69 -21.31 53.99
N GLU A 338 -39.13 -22.32 54.71
CA GLU A 338 -38.31 -23.05 55.67
C GLU A 338 -37.26 -23.90 54.94
N ARG A 339 -37.60 -24.54 53.83
CA ARG A 339 -36.64 -25.21 52.94
C ARG A 339 -35.59 -24.23 52.42
N LYS A 340 -36.00 -23.04 51.95
CA LYS A 340 -35.08 -21.98 51.51
C LYS A 340 -34.20 -21.49 52.67
N ARG A 341 -34.75 -21.33 53.87
CA ARG A 341 -33.99 -20.97 55.08
C ARG A 341 -32.98 -22.07 55.46
N ARG A 342 -33.35 -23.35 55.37
CA ARG A 342 -32.43 -24.47 55.60
C ARG A 342 -31.31 -24.50 54.57
N ILE A 343 -31.60 -24.31 53.29
CA ILE A 343 -30.58 -24.20 52.23
C ILE A 343 -29.66 -23.00 52.49
N ALA A 344 -30.22 -21.86 52.88
CA ALA A 344 -29.45 -20.67 53.23
C ALA A 344 -28.60 -20.86 54.48
N ALA A 345 -29.11 -21.56 55.51
CA ALA A 345 -28.38 -21.91 56.73
C ALA A 345 -27.24 -22.90 56.44
N ILE A 346 -27.49 -23.92 55.62
CA ILE A 346 -26.45 -24.86 55.15
C ILE A 346 -25.41 -24.11 54.29
N SER A 347 -25.84 -23.15 53.47
CA SER A 347 -24.91 -22.28 52.72
C SER A 347 -24.09 -21.41 53.67
N ALA A 348 -24.73 -20.77 54.65
CA ALA A 348 -24.08 -19.92 55.65
C ALA A 348 -23.07 -20.72 56.48
N GLU A 349 -23.41 -21.93 56.95
CA GLU A 349 -22.51 -22.82 57.67
C GLU A 349 -21.33 -23.28 56.79
N ARG A 350 -21.55 -23.49 55.49
CA ARG A 350 -20.48 -23.72 54.51
C ARG A 350 -19.61 -22.48 54.25
N HIS A 351 -20.16 -21.27 54.36
CA HIS A 351 -19.42 -20.01 54.23
C HIS A 351 -18.62 -19.71 55.50
N GLU A 352 -19.14 -20.04 56.66
CA GLU A 352 -18.52 -19.86 57.98
C GLU A 352 -17.33 -20.82 58.20
N LYS A 353 -17.37 -22.01 57.60
CA LYS A 353 -16.26 -22.99 57.62
C LYS A 353 -15.21 -22.80 56.51
N ARG A 354 -15.35 -21.79 55.64
CA ARG A 354 -14.37 -21.51 54.57
C ARG A 354 -13.25 -20.62 55.09
N THR A 355 -12.01 -21.01 54.84
CA THR A 355 -10.85 -20.13 55.06
C THR A 355 -10.85 -18.98 54.05
N ASN A 356 -10.18 -17.88 54.40
CA ASN A 356 -10.03 -16.72 53.53
C ASN A 356 -9.36 -17.08 52.19
N GLU A 357 -8.41 -18.03 52.18
CA GLU A 357 -7.84 -18.56 50.93
C GLU A 357 -8.89 -19.29 50.08
N GLN A 358 -9.71 -20.16 50.67
CA GLN A 358 -10.74 -20.91 49.94
C GLN A 358 -11.82 -19.99 49.37
N ALA A 359 -12.23 -18.96 50.11
CA ALA A 359 -13.17 -17.95 49.62
C ALA A 359 -12.58 -17.13 48.46
N SER A 360 -11.32 -16.71 48.56
CA SER A 360 -10.60 -16.00 47.49
C SER A 360 -10.43 -16.86 46.23
N GLU A 361 -10.12 -18.15 46.38
CA GLU A 361 -10.02 -19.07 45.24
C GLU A 361 -11.37 -19.30 44.54
N ILE A 362 -12.46 -19.43 45.30
CA ILE A 362 -13.80 -19.59 44.74
C ILE A 362 -14.20 -18.32 43.99
N GLN A 363 -13.92 -17.14 44.56
CA GLN A 363 -14.18 -15.86 43.89
C GLN A 363 -13.37 -15.73 42.61
N LYS A 364 -12.06 -16.04 42.63
CA LYS A 364 -11.22 -16.07 41.43
C LYS A 364 -11.74 -17.04 40.37
N LYS A 365 -12.18 -18.25 40.76
CA LYS A 365 -12.77 -19.24 39.85
C LYS A 365 -14.13 -18.76 39.29
N TRP A 366 -14.92 -18.04 40.08
CA TRP A 366 -16.17 -17.45 39.64
C TRP A 366 -15.94 -16.30 38.65
N ASP A 367 -15.04 -15.38 38.97
CA ASP A 367 -14.69 -14.23 38.12
C ASP A 367 -14.07 -14.70 36.80
N ALA A 368 -13.19 -15.71 36.85
CA ALA A 368 -12.66 -16.37 35.66
C ALA A 368 -13.78 -16.99 34.81
N ARG A 369 -14.73 -17.69 35.44
CA ARG A 369 -15.89 -18.26 34.72
C ARG A 369 -16.80 -17.18 34.12
N GLN A 370 -17.01 -16.05 34.79
CA GLN A 370 -17.79 -14.94 34.26
C GLN A 370 -17.07 -14.25 33.10
N ALA A 371 -15.75 -14.06 33.20
CA ALA A 371 -14.93 -13.56 32.10
C ALA A 371 -15.01 -14.47 30.88
N GLU A 372 -14.87 -15.79 31.05
CA GLU A 372 -15.03 -16.76 29.95
C GLU A 372 -16.42 -16.72 29.31
N ILE A 373 -17.48 -16.52 30.10
CA ILE A 373 -18.84 -16.38 29.56
C ILE A 373 -18.96 -15.08 28.76
N LYS A 374 -18.44 -13.97 29.28
CA LYS A 374 -18.43 -12.67 28.60
C LYS A 374 -17.69 -12.75 27.27
N ASP A 375 -16.52 -13.39 27.25
CA ASP A 375 -15.74 -13.62 26.04
C ASP A 375 -16.47 -14.52 25.04
N ALA A 376 -17.12 -15.59 25.51
CA ALA A 376 -17.94 -16.46 24.66
C ALA A 376 -19.11 -15.70 24.01
N ILE A 377 -19.80 -14.84 24.77
CA ILE A 377 -20.89 -13.99 24.25
C ILE A 377 -20.35 -13.00 23.21
N LYS A 378 -19.26 -12.29 23.53
CA LYS A 378 -18.62 -11.34 22.63
C LYS A 378 -18.21 -12.03 21.32
N LYS A 379 -17.56 -13.19 21.42
CA LYS A 379 -17.15 -13.99 20.27
C LYS A 379 -18.33 -14.39 19.38
N VAL A 380 -19.44 -14.85 19.96
CA VAL A 380 -20.65 -15.19 19.19
C VAL A 380 -21.22 -13.95 18.50
N ALA A 381 -21.25 -12.80 19.17
CA ALA A 381 -21.76 -11.55 18.61
C ALA A 381 -20.91 -11.06 17.43
N GLU A 382 -19.58 -11.11 17.55
CA GLU A 382 -18.64 -10.75 16.47
C GLU A 382 -18.80 -11.67 15.26
N ILE A 383 -18.78 -13.00 15.47
CA ILE A 383 -18.97 -13.96 14.38
C ILE A 383 -20.35 -13.79 13.74
N ARG A 384 -21.41 -13.56 14.53
CA ARG A 384 -22.74 -13.32 13.98
C ARG A 384 -22.77 -12.05 13.13
N LYS A 385 -22.19 -10.95 13.61
CA LYS A 385 -22.13 -9.68 12.86
C LYS A 385 -21.40 -9.87 11.53
N GLU A 386 -20.29 -10.59 11.55
CA GLU A 386 -19.44 -10.74 10.37
C GLU A 386 -19.91 -11.84 9.41
N TYR A 387 -20.53 -12.92 9.86
CA TYR A 387 -20.84 -14.09 9.01
C TYR A 387 -22.33 -14.35 8.79
N SER A 388 -23.23 -13.53 9.36
CA SER A 388 -24.67 -13.63 9.07
C SER A 388 -25.07 -12.96 7.75
N GLY A 389 -26.27 -13.29 7.27
CA GLY A 389 -26.85 -12.68 6.05
C GLY A 389 -26.40 -13.30 4.73
N ILE A 390 -25.58 -14.36 4.75
CA ILE A 390 -25.12 -15.04 3.53
C ILE A 390 -26.22 -15.97 3.00
N ASN A 391 -26.79 -15.64 1.84
CA ASN A 391 -27.77 -16.50 1.20
C ASN A 391 -27.14 -17.85 0.82
N GLY A 392 -27.81 -18.96 1.18
CA GLY A 392 -27.28 -20.33 1.05
C GLY A 392 -26.43 -20.83 2.22
N MET A 393 -26.04 -19.96 3.17
CA MET A 393 -25.39 -20.34 4.43
C MET A 393 -25.94 -19.51 5.60
N PRO A 394 -27.18 -19.78 6.05
CA PRO A 394 -27.78 -19.06 7.16
C PRO A 394 -27.05 -19.36 8.47
N PHE A 395 -26.96 -18.35 9.33
CA PHE A 395 -26.34 -18.50 10.65
C PHE A 395 -27.09 -19.58 11.47
N PRO A 396 -26.41 -20.55 12.11
CA PRO A 396 -27.08 -21.73 12.64
C PRO A 396 -28.04 -21.43 13.80
N SER A 397 -29.28 -21.92 13.71
CA SER A 397 -30.28 -21.81 14.79
C SER A 397 -29.85 -22.54 16.08
N THR A 398 -28.95 -23.52 15.97
CA THR A 398 -28.36 -24.22 17.12
C THR A 398 -27.55 -23.31 18.04
N VAL A 399 -26.96 -22.23 17.51
CA VAL A 399 -26.28 -21.20 18.31
C VAL A 399 -27.29 -20.45 19.17
N LYS A 400 -28.40 -19.99 18.57
CA LYS A 400 -29.50 -19.30 19.28
C LYS A 400 -30.11 -20.19 20.37
N ASN A 401 -30.30 -21.48 20.08
CA ASN A 401 -30.80 -22.44 21.06
C ASN A 401 -29.84 -22.63 22.25
N ALA A 402 -28.52 -22.58 22.00
CA ALA A 402 -27.52 -22.65 23.06
C ALA A 402 -27.49 -21.38 23.93
N GLU A 403 -27.63 -20.19 23.33
CA GLU A 403 -27.75 -18.92 24.06
C GLU A 403 -29.00 -18.87 24.94
N ASN A 404 -30.16 -19.26 24.39
CA ASN A 404 -31.42 -19.32 25.15
C ASN A 404 -31.35 -20.27 26.35
N GLY A 405 -30.52 -21.32 26.26
CA GLY A 405 -30.25 -22.25 27.35
C GLY A 405 -29.10 -21.84 28.27
N ALA A 406 -28.58 -20.61 28.18
CA ALA A 406 -27.42 -20.10 28.91
C ALA A 406 -26.13 -20.94 28.75
N LYS A 407 -25.99 -21.67 27.62
CA LYS A 407 -24.82 -22.51 27.27
C LYS A 407 -23.84 -21.74 26.39
N TYR A 408 -23.35 -20.60 26.86
CA TYR A 408 -22.57 -19.64 26.04
C TYR A 408 -21.26 -20.21 25.46
N LYS A 409 -20.52 -21.04 26.21
CA LYS A 409 -19.32 -21.72 25.68
C LYS A 409 -19.65 -22.60 24.47
N LYS A 410 -20.71 -23.41 24.57
CA LYS A 410 -21.19 -24.25 23.47
C LYS A 410 -21.71 -23.40 22.29
N ALA A 411 -22.36 -22.27 22.57
CA ALA A 411 -22.77 -21.33 21.53
C ALA A 411 -21.57 -20.78 20.75
N ALA A 412 -20.49 -20.42 21.44
CA ALA A 412 -19.24 -19.95 20.84
C ALA A 412 -18.54 -21.02 19.99
N GLU A 413 -18.47 -22.27 20.46
CA GLU A 413 -17.94 -23.39 19.69
C GLU A 413 -18.75 -23.65 18.41
N LEU A 414 -20.08 -23.57 18.48
CA LEU A 414 -20.96 -23.75 17.32
C LEU A 414 -20.81 -22.59 16.31
N ALA A 415 -20.71 -21.35 16.79
CA ALA A 415 -20.45 -20.19 15.94
C ALA A 415 -19.08 -20.28 15.26
N GLU A 416 -18.05 -20.75 15.98
CA GLU A 416 -16.71 -20.98 15.44
C GLU A 416 -16.70 -22.02 14.32
N LYS A 417 -17.37 -23.16 14.52
CA LYS A 417 -17.52 -24.18 13.46
C LYS A 417 -18.24 -23.64 12.23
N PHE A 418 -19.19 -22.73 12.42
CA PHE A 418 -19.86 -22.07 11.30
C PHE A 418 -18.92 -21.13 10.55
N ARG A 419 -18.16 -20.28 11.27
CA ARG A 419 -17.11 -19.45 10.69
C ARG A 419 -16.15 -20.27 9.83
N GLN A 420 -15.59 -21.35 10.39
CA GLN A 420 -14.68 -22.23 9.67
C GLN A 420 -15.27 -22.81 8.38
N LYS A 421 -16.57 -23.16 8.38
CA LYS A 421 -17.26 -23.63 7.17
C LYS A 421 -17.38 -22.52 6.12
N VAL A 422 -17.76 -21.32 6.53
CA VAL A 422 -17.88 -20.19 5.60
C VAL A 422 -16.51 -19.82 5.03
N ASP A 423 -15.48 -19.75 5.88
CA ASP A 423 -14.10 -19.48 5.46
C ASP A 423 -13.58 -20.57 4.50
N ALA A 424 -13.89 -21.84 4.75
CA ALA A 424 -13.53 -22.94 3.86
C ALA A 424 -14.21 -22.84 2.49
N GLU A 425 -15.45 -22.35 2.41
CA GLU A 425 -16.10 -22.08 1.12
C GLU A 425 -15.49 -20.85 0.42
N ALA A 426 -15.23 -19.77 1.16
CA ALA A 426 -14.57 -18.57 0.64
C ALA A 426 -13.18 -18.87 0.08
N ALA A 427 -12.40 -19.75 0.75
CA ALA A 427 -11.06 -20.15 0.34
C ALA A 427 -11.03 -20.88 -1.02
N LYS A 428 -12.12 -21.53 -1.44
CA LYS A 428 -12.22 -22.16 -2.77
C LYS A 428 -12.35 -21.13 -3.90
N MET A 429 -12.60 -19.86 -3.57
CA MET A 429 -12.82 -18.77 -4.51
C MET A 429 -11.59 -17.86 -4.62
N ASP A 430 -10.43 -18.46 -4.80
CA ASP A 430 -9.09 -17.86 -4.78
C ASP A 430 -8.84 -16.74 -5.82
N LEU A 431 -9.66 -16.69 -6.88
CA LEU A 431 -9.52 -15.70 -7.94
C LEU A 431 -10.25 -14.39 -7.61
N LEU A 432 -11.25 -14.43 -6.73
CA LEU A 432 -11.93 -13.22 -6.27
C LEU A 432 -11.03 -12.45 -5.29
N ASP A 433 -11.24 -11.13 -5.25
CA ASP A 433 -10.51 -10.22 -4.36
C ASP A 433 -11.03 -10.32 -2.91
N ASN A 434 -12.35 -10.27 -2.74
CA ASN A 434 -13.01 -10.46 -1.45
C ASN A 434 -14.19 -11.45 -1.57
N PRO A 435 -13.93 -12.77 -1.45
CA PRO A 435 -14.96 -13.79 -1.57
C PRO A 435 -16.07 -13.66 -0.54
N LEU A 436 -15.75 -13.34 0.71
CA LEU A 436 -16.72 -13.25 1.80
C LEU A 436 -17.72 -12.11 1.58
N GLU A 437 -17.24 -10.94 1.15
CA GLU A 437 -18.09 -9.80 0.80
C GLU A 437 -19.00 -10.14 -0.39
N SER A 438 -18.45 -10.81 -1.41
CA SER A 438 -19.23 -11.28 -2.56
C SER A 438 -20.34 -12.26 -2.14
N MET A 439 -20.02 -13.20 -1.24
CA MET A 439 -20.98 -14.15 -0.68
C MET A 439 -22.08 -13.47 0.13
N LYS A 440 -21.77 -12.42 0.89
CA LYS A 440 -22.78 -11.63 1.60
C LYS A 440 -23.72 -10.90 0.64
N LYS A 441 -23.18 -10.30 -0.42
CA LYS A 441 -23.94 -9.48 -1.36
C LYS A 441 -24.79 -10.32 -2.32
N HIS A 442 -24.28 -11.46 -2.76
CA HIS A 442 -24.88 -12.23 -3.85
C HIS A 442 -25.32 -13.64 -3.46
N GLY A 443 -24.85 -14.18 -2.33
CA GLY A 443 -25.07 -15.57 -1.94
C GLY A 443 -23.96 -16.51 -2.37
N LEU A 444 -23.93 -17.70 -1.78
CA LEU A 444 -22.89 -18.71 -2.03
C LEU A 444 -22.88 -19.19 -3.48
N LYS A 445 -24.04 -19.54 -4.04
CA LYS A 445 -24.14 -20.18 -5.37
C LYS A 445 -23.73 -19.21 -6.48
N GLU A 446 -24.20 -17.98 -6.40
CA GLU A 446 -23.91 -16.91 -7.35
C GLU A 446 -22.42 -16.54 -7.33
N THR A 447 -21.82 -16.54 -6.13
CA THR A 447 -20.38 -16.27 -5.97
C THR A 447 -19.53 -17.42 -6.51
N GLN A 448 -19.93 -18.68 -6.30
CA GLN A 448 -19.29 -19.84 -6.91
C GLN A 448 -19.39 -19.81 -8.45
N ALA A 449 -20.55 -19.42 -8.99
CA ALA A 449 -20.76 -19.31 -10.42
C ALA A 449 -19.85 -18.25 -11.07
N VAL A 450 -19.70 -17.06 -10.45
CA VAL A 450 -18.80 -16.02 -10.99
C VAL A 450 -17.33 -16.42 -10.91
N GLN A 451 -16.91 -17.06 -9.82
CA GLN A 451 -15.55 -17.61 -9.67
C GLN A 451 -15.21 -18.57 -10.82
N GLU A 452 -16.11 -19.51 -11.11
CA GLU A 452 -15.92 -20.50 -12.18
C GLU A 452 -15.93 -19.86 -13.58
N ALA A 453 -16.80 -18.88 -13.80
CA ALA A 453 -16.82 -18.13 -15.06
C ALA A 453 -15.52 -17.34 -15.28
N VAL A 454 -15.01 -16.68 -14.25
CA VAL A 454 -13.71 -15.98 -14.28
C VAL A 454 -12.59 -16.99 -14.53
N ARG A 455 -12.58 -18.14 -13.84
CA ARG A 455 -11.57 -19.20 -14.02
C ARG A 455 -11.48 -19.65 -15.47
N LYS A 456 -12.61 -20.05 -16.07
CA LYS A 456 -12.68 -20.47 -17.47
C LYS A 456 -12.20 -19.38 -18.42
N LYS A 457 -12.54 -18.12 -18.13
CA LYS A 457 -12.07 -16.99 -18.94
C LYS A 457 -10.56 -16.81 -18.84
N LEU A 458 -9.99 -16.84 -17.64
CA LEU A 458 -8.54 -16.73 -17.42
C LEU A 458 -7.79 -17.91 -18.06
N GLU A 459 -8.32 -19.13 -17.97
CA GLU A 459 -7.76 -20.32 -18.64
C GLU A 459 -7.74 -20.15 -20.16
N SER A 460 -8.79 -19.55 -20.74
CA SER A 460 -8.81 -19.24 -22.19
C SER A 460 -7.72 -18.25 -22.61
N PHE A 461 -7.12 -17.52 -21.67
CA PHE A 461 -6.03 -16.59 -21.92
C PHE A 461 -4.65 -17.17 -21.62
N ALA A 462 -4.56 -18.39 -21.06
CA ALA A 462 -3.31 -18.95 -20.54
C ALA A 462 -2.23 -19.15 -21.61
N ASN A 463 -2.64 -19.48 -22.85
CA ASN A 463 -1.74 -19.74 -23.98
C ASN A 463 -1.43 -18.49 -24.82
N LEU A 464 -1.97 -17.32 -24.45
CA LEU A 464 -1.68 -16.07 -25.14
C LEU A 464 -0.35 -15.50 -24.66
N ASP A 465 0.36 -14.78 -25.55
CA ASP A 465 1.51 -13.98 -25.14
C ASP A 465 1.09 -12.91 -24.11
N ILE A 466 2.06 -12.44 -23.32
CA ILE A 466 1.76 -11.59 -22.16
C ILE A 466 1.10 -10.26 -22.55
N ASP A 467 1.43 -9.70 -23.71
CA ASP A 467 0.88 -8.43 -24.20
C ASP A 467 -0.57 -8.61 -24.67
N THR A 468 -0.84 -9.67 -25.43
CA THR A 468 -2.19 -10.02 -25.82
C THR A 468 -3.06 -10.34 -24.61
N ARG A 469 -2.52 -11.07 -23.62
CA ARG A 469 -3.22 -11.37 -22.37
C ARG A 469 -3.58 -10.10 -21.59
N ILE A 470 -2.66 -9.13 -21.47
CA ILE A 470 -2.93 -7.83 -20.83
C ILE A 470 -4.08 -7.10 -21.55
N LYS A 471 -4.03 -6.99 -22.89
CA LYS A 471 -5.08 -6.33 -23.68
C LYS A 471 -6.44 -7.01 -23.52
N LYS A 472 -6.48 -8.35 -23.49
CA LYS A 472 -7.71 -9.11 -23.27
C LYS A 472 -8.28 -8.88 -21.87
N LEU A 473 -7.44 -8.84 -20.84
CA LEU A 473 -7.87 -8.53 -19.47
C LEU A 473 -8.44 -7.10 -19.37
N GLU A 474 -7.77 -6.11 -19.95
CA GLU A 474 -8.27 -4.72 -20.00
C GLU A 474 -9.62 -4.62 -20.73
N PHE A 475 -9.77 -5.35 -21.84
CA PHE A 475 -11.04 -5.45 -22.55
C PHE A 475 -12.15 -6.08 -21.70
N GLU A 476 -11.88 -7.21 -21.03
CA GLU A 476 -12.88 -7.88 -20.19
C GLU A 476 -13.30 -7.01 -18.99
N ILE A 477 -12.36 -6.29 -18.36
CA ILE A 477 -12.66 -5.33 -17.28
C ILE A 477 -13.66 -4.28 -17.79
N GLY A 478 -13.36 -3.64 -18.93
CA GLY A 478 -14.23 -2.64 -19.53
C GLY A 478 -15.57 -3.21 -20.00
N TRP A 479 -15.57 -4.42 -20.57
CA TRP A 479 -16.79 -5.09 -21.01
C TRP A 479 -17.72 -5.43 -19.84
N VAL A 480 -17.19 -5.97 -18.74
CA VAL A 480 -17.96 -6.31 -17.54
C VAL A 480 -18.55 -5.05 -16.89
N GLU A 481 -17.75 -3.99 -16.78
CA GLU A 481 -18.17 -2.71 -16.21
C GLU A 481 -19.25 -2.00 -17.03
N ASN A 482 -19.14 -2.05 -18.36
CA ASN A 482 -20.12 -1.42 -19.25
C ASN A 482 -21.39 -2.25 -19.41
N SER A 483 -21.25 -3.58 -19.49
CA SER A 483 -22.39 -4.46 -19.76
C SER A 483 -23.27 -4.66 -18.52
N LYS A 484 -22.66 -4.71 -17.31
CA LYS A 484 -23.33 -4.99 -16.02
C LYS A 484 -24.39 -6.11 -16.08
N LYS A 485 -24.15 -7.10 -16.93
CA LYS A 485 -25.14 -8.12 -17.33
C LYS A 485 -25.59 -9.00 -16.16
N TYR A 486 -24.68 -9.25 -15.21
CA TYR A 486 -24.93 -10.08 -14.05
C TYR A 486 -24.76 -9.24 -12.78
N SER A 487 -25.53 -9.54 -11.74
CA SER A 487 -25.44 -8.83 -10.45
C SER A 487 -24.05 -8.90 -9.81
N THR A 488 -23.27 -9.94 -10.12
CA THR A 488 -21.90 -10.20 -9.65
C THR A 488 -20.80 -9.51 -10.47
N TRP A 489 -21.15 -8.57 -11.36
CA TRP A 489 -20.18 -7.93 -12.27
C TRP A 489 -19.00 -7.27 -11.55
N GLU A 490 -19.21 -6.68 -10.37
CA GLU A 490 -18.12 -6.06 -9.57
C GLU A 490 -17.10 -7.11 -9.10
N ALA A 491 -17.56 -8.29 -8.68
CA ALA A 491 -16.68 -9.38 -8.25
C ALA A 491 -15.86 -9.91 -9.42
N ALA A 492 -16.47 -10.06 -10.60
CA ALA A 492 -15.76 -10.43 -11.82
C ALA A 492 -14.73 -9.37 -12.24
N LYS A 493 -15.11 -8.08 -12.22
CA LYS A 493 -14.22 -6.95 -12.55
C LYS A 493 -12.96 -6.97 -11.67
N LYS A 494 -13.13 -7.02 -10.35
CA LYS A 494 -12.01 -7.07 -9.39
C LYS A 494 -11.11 -8.28 -9.60
N ALA A 495 -11.68 -9.44 -9.92
CA ALA A 495 -10.89 -10.64 -10.22
C ALA A 495 -10.03 -10.47 -11.49
N TYR A 496 -10.58 -9.84 -12.55
CA TYR A 496 -9.81 -9.52 -13.74
C TYR A 496 -8.75 -8.43 -13.49
N GLU A 497 -9.04 -7.43 -12.65
CA GLU A 497 -8.06 -6.42 -12.23
C GLU A 497 -6.88 -7.05 -11.47
N LYS A 498 -7.15 -7.98 -10.54
CA LYS A 498 -6.13 -8.77 -9.83
C LYS A 498 -5.25 -9.56 -10.81
N ALA A 499 -5.87 -10.23 -11.79
CA ALA A 499 -5.14 -10.96 -12.83
C ALA A 499 -4.33 -10.02 -13.74
N LEU A 500 -4.82 -8.82 -14.02
CA LEU A 500 -4.13 -7.80 -14.82
C LEU A 500 -2.87 -7.28 -14.11
N VAL A 501 -2.95 -7.02 -12.80
CA VAL A 501 -1.79 -6.63 -11.98
C VAL A 501 -0.71 -7.72 -12.04
N ALA A 502 -1.11 -8.99 -11.86
CA ALA A 502 -0.17 -10.11 -11.94
C ALA A 502 0.49 -10.23 -13.34
N ALA A 503 -0.29 -10.08 -14.42
CA ALA A 503 0.23 -10.12 -15.78
C ALA A 503 1.20 -8.95 -16.07
N LYS A 504 0.87 -7.73 -15.62
CA LYS A 504 1.74 -6.54 -15.75
C LYS A 504 3.04 -6.72 -14.97
N PHE A 505 2.99 -7.31 -13.78
CA PHE A 505 4.19 -7.65 -13.01
C PHE A 505 5.08 -8.68 -13.74
N GLN A 506 4.48 -9.74 -14.28
CA GLN A 506 5.20 -10.73 -15.10
C GLN A 506 5.87 -10.10 -16.33
N LYS A 507 5.19 -9.21 -17.05
CA LYS A 507 5.77 -8.46 -18.16
C LYS A 507 6.96 -7.62 -17.72
N ALA A 508 6.82 -6.88 -16.63
CA ALA A 508 7.89 -6.04 -16.11
C ALA A 508 9.14 -6.83 -15.68
N LEU A 509 8.97 -8.06 -15.15
CA LEU A 509 10.09 -8.96 -14.87
C LEU A 509 10.83 -9.37 -16.13
N ALA A 510 10.12 -9.71 -17.20
CA ALA A 510 10.72 -10.08 -18.49
C ALA A 510 11.51 -8.91 -19.09
N GLU A 511 10.93 -7.71 -19.10
CA GLU A 511 11.59 -6.49 -19.59
C GLU A 511 12.88 -6.18 -18.82
N VAL A 512 12.85 -6.32 -17.50
CA VAL A 512 14.04 -6.14 -16.65
C VAL A 512 15.11 -7.19 -16.96
N ALA A 513 14.74 -8.45 -17.13
CA ALA A 513 15.68 -9.51 -17.48
C ALA A 513 16.38 -9.21 -18.82
N ASP A 514 15.64 -8.73 -19.82
CA ASP A 514 16.19 -8.37 -21.13
C ASP A 514 17.07 -7.12 -21.09
N LYS A 515 16.74 -6.13 -20.26
CA LYS A 515 17.63 -4.99 -19.99
C LYS A 515 18.95 -5.43 -19.37
N ILE A 516 18.92 -6.34 -18.40
CA ILE A 516 20.14 -6.86 -17.76
C ILE A 516 21.01 -7.60 -18.79
N LYS A 517 20.41 -8.41 -19.67
CA LYS A 517 21.13 -9.07 -20.79
C LYS A 517 21.78 -8.05 -21.72
N SER A 518 21.05 -6.99 -22.09
CA SER A 518 21.54 -5.94 -22.99
C SER A 518 22.71 -5.17 -22.38
N LEU A 519 22.60 -4.82 -21.09
CA LEU A 519 23.67 -4.15 -20.34
C LEU A 519 24.91 -5.04 -20.19
N ASP A 520 24.74 -6.35 -20.03
CA ASP A 520 25.85 -7.30 -20.00
C ASP A 520 26.61 -7.36 -21.33
N ALA A 521 25.88 -7.38 -22.45
CA ALA A 521 26.48 -7.30 -23.77
C ALA A 521 27.25 -5.98 -23.94
N ALA A 522 26.66 -4.84 -23.54
CA ALA A 522 27.31 -3.54 -23.58
C ALA A 522 28.57 -3.48 -22.71
N ALA A 523 28.54 -4.04 -21.49
CA ALA A 523 29.67 -4.10 -20.59
C ALA A 523 30.86 -4.87 -21.21
N LYS A 524 30.58 -6.02 -21.83
CA LYS A 524 31.58 -6.84 -22.53
C LYS A 524 32.16 -6.11 -23.73
N ALA A 525 31.31 -5.47 -24.54
CA ALA A 525 31.74 -4.74 -25.73
C ALA A 525 32.63 -3.53 -25.40
N ALA A 526 32.31 -2.81 -24.32
CA ALA A 526 33.05 -1.62 -23.92
C ALA A 526 34.27 -1.91 -23.03
N LYS A 527 34.42 -3.13 -22.50
CA LYS A 527 35.47 -3.52 -21.54
C LYS A 527 35.57 -2.58 -20.31
N ASP A 528 34.47 -1.94 -19.92
CA ASP A 528 34.43 -0.99 -18.81
C ASP A 528 34.20 -1.68 -17.46
N LYS A 529 35.23 -1.66 -16.59
CA LYS A 529 35.18 -2.32 -15.27
C LYS A 529 34.02 -1.85 -14.41
N THR A 530 33.66 -0.57 -14.46
CA THR A 530 32.59 0.01 -13.66
C THR A 530 31.22 -0.52 -14.10
N LEU A 531 30.94 -0.52 -15.41
CA LEU A 531 29.72 -1.08 -15.98
C LEU A 531 29.63 -2.59 -15.73
N THR A 532 30.73 -3.34 -15.88
CA THR A 532 30.79 -4.76 -15.51
C THR A 532 30.46 -4.96 -14.04
N GLY A 533 30.94 -4.09 -13.15
CA GLY A 533 30.60 -4.11 -11.72
C GLY A 533 29.11 -3.96 -11.48
N TYR A 534 28.45 -2.99 -12.13
CA TYR A 534 27.00 -2.80 -12.02
C TYR A 534 26.21 -4.00 -12.56
N VAL A 535 26.58 -4.51 -13.73
CA VAL A 535 25.91 -5.70 -14.32
C VAL A 535 26.06 -6.93 -13.44
N ASN A 536 27.24 -7.17 -12.87
CA ASN A 536 27.45 -8.30 -11.96
C ASN A 536 26.61 -8.18 -10.69
N LYS A 537 26.40 -6.96 -10.18
CA LYS A 537 25.47 -6.71 -9.07
C LYS A 537 24.04 -7.04 -9.48
N LEU A 538 23.60 -6.61 -10.67
CA LEU A 538 22.27 -6.89 -11.19
C LEU A 538 22.01 -8.38 -11.39
N LYS A 539 22.98 -9.14 -11.91
CA LYS A 539 22.89 -10.60 -12.09
C LYS A 539 22.84 -11.38 -10.78
N LYS A 540 23.42 -10.82 -9.70
CA LYS A 540 23.38 -11.40 -8.36
C LYS A 540 22.09 -11.06 -7.60
N ALA A 541 21.33 -10.07 -8.06
CA ALA A 541 20.01 -9.82 -7.51
C ALA A 541 19.09 -10.99 -7.90
N GLY A 542 18.43 -11.60 -6.92
CA GLY A 542 17.44 -12.64 -7.19
C GLY A 542 16.24 -12.10 -7.98
N THR A 543 15.39 -12.99 -8.48
CA THR A 543 14.16 -12.60 -9.18
C THR A 543 13.22 -11.87 -8.20
N PRO A 544 12.81 -10.62 -8.49
CA PRO A 544 11.87 -9.90 -7.64
C PRO A 544 10.55 -10.64 -7.47
N THR A 545 10.08 -10.73 -6.23
CA THR A 545 8.79 -11.31 -5.84
C THR A 545 7.76 -10.24 -5.49
N THR A 546 8.21 -9.03 -5.18
CA THR A 546 7.36 -7.88 -4.84
C THR A 546 7.62 -6.68 -5.76
N GLN A 547 6.65 -5.75 -5.82
CA GLN A 547 6.80 -4.50 -6.58
C GLN A 547 7.95 -3.63 -6.03
N SER A 548 8.16 -3.61 -4.72
CA SER A 548 9.25 -2.85 -4.09
C SER A 548 10.64 -3.37 -4.50
N GLU A 549 10.81 -4.69 -4.53
CA GLU A 549 12.04 -5.33 -5.03
C GLU A 549 12.29 -5.02 -6.51
N LEU A 550 11.23 -5.05 -7.33
CA LEU A 550 11.31 -4.72 -8.75
C LEU A 550 11.71 -3.25 -8.98
N ASP A 551 11.15 -2.32 -8.21
CA ASP A 551 11.48 -0.89 -8.32
C ASP A 551 12.91 -0.59 -7.85
N ALA A 552 13.40 -1.28 -6.81
CA ALA A 552 14.79 -1.19 -6.39
C ALA A 552 15.74 -1.68 -7.50
N LEU A 553 15.42 -2.80 -8.13
CA LEU A 553 16.19 -3.35 -9.25
C LEU A 553 16.20 -2.39 -10.46
N ARG A 554 15.06 -1.77 -10.78
CA ARG A 554 14.95 -0.74 -11.84
C ARG A 554 15.85 0.46 -11.60
N LYS A 555 15.98 0.95 -10.36
CA LYS A 555 16.91 2.04 -10.02
C LYS A 555 18.37 1.65 -10.24
N ASP A 556 18.75 0.42 -9.93
CA ASP A 556 20.11 -0.06 -10.17
C ASP A 556 20.37 -0.29 -11.68
N ILE A 557 19.35 -0.72 -12.44
CA ILE A 557 19.40 -0.76 -13.91
C ILE A 557 19.61 0.65 -14.49
N GLU A 558 18.89 1.65 -14.00
CA GLU A 558 19.03 3.04 -14.47
C GLU A 558 20.47 3.57 -14.28
N LYS A 559 21.12 3.22 -13.16
CA LYS A 559 22.54 3.56 -12.94
C LYS A 559 23.45 2.88 -13.96
N ALA A 560 23.19 1.61 -14.27
CA ALA A 560 23.94 0.87 -15.27
C ALA A 560 23.71 1.44 -16.68
N GLU A 561 22.47 1.80 -17.04
CA GLU A 561 22.10 2.48 -18.29
C GLU A 561 22.81 3.83 -18.42
N LYS A 562 22.80 4.66 -17.36
CA LYS A 562 23.54 5.94 -17.34
C LYS A 562 25.04 5.77 -17.52
N ARG A 563 25.64 4.71 -16.95
CA ARG A 563 27.06 4.40 -17.18
C ARG A 563 27.27 3.93 -18.61
N ALA A 564 26.44 3.01 -19.11
CA ALA A 564 26.50 2.52 -20.48
C ALA A 564 26.43 3.65 -21.51
N ALA A 565 25.61 4.68 -21.29
CA ALA A 565 25.54 5.85 -22.16
C ALA A 565 26.81 6.73 -22.14
N LYS A 566 27.57 6.72 -21.04
CA LYS A 566 28.81 7.52 -20.87
C LYS A 566 30.07 6.77 -21.31
N VAL A 567 30.00 5.45 -21.31
CA VAL A 567 31.11 4.61 -21.74
C VAL A 567 31.08 4.61 -23.27
N LYS A 568 32.06 5.25 -23.89
CA LYS A 568 32.28 5.07 -25.32
C LYS A 568 32.60 3.59 -25.54
N PRO A 569 31.92 2.91 -26.47
CA PRO A 569 32.44 1.67 -27.02
C PRO A 569 33.86 1.96 -27.54
N ASN A 570 34.80 1.01 -27.43
CA ASN A 570 36.15 1.18 -27.97
C ASN A 570 36.10 1.92 -29.33
N GLU A 571 36.76 3.06 -29.47
CA GLU A 571 36.86 3.73 -30.77
C GLU A 571 37.57 2.76 -31.75
N PRO A 572 37.18 2.72 -33.03
CA PRO A 572 37.84 1.85 -34.00
C PRO A 572 39.35 2.14 -34.03
N SER A 573 40.16 1.09 -33.87
CA SER A 573 41.61 1.21 -33.73
C SER A 573 42.31 0.54 -34.90
N PRO A 574 43.48 1.03 -35.35
CA PRO A 574 44.34 0.29 -36.27
C PRO A 574 44.80 -1.08 -35.75
N SER A 575 44.60 -1.39 -34.47
CA SER A 575 44.81 -2.71 -33.87
C SER A 575 43.59 -3.64 -33.96
N ASP A 576 42.45 -3.22 -34.54
CA ASP A 576 41.27 -4.07 -34.69
C ASP A 576 41.58 -5.22 -35.66
N VAL A 577 41.65 -6.46 -35.14
CA VAL A 577 41.90 -7.67 -35.93
C VAL A 577 40.58 -8.34 -36.27
N TYR A 578 40.36 -8.58 -37.55
CA TYR A 578 39.20 -9.34 -38.03
C TYR A 578 39.66 -10.74 -38.47
N PRO A 579 38.96 -11.81 -38.07
CA PRO A 579 39.33 -13.15 -38.47
C PRO A 579 39.12 -13.32 -39.97
N GLU A 580 40.14 -13.86 -40.64
CA GLU A 580 39.95 -14.35 -42.00
C GLU A 580 39.05 -15.58 -41.98
N ILE A 581 38.04 -15.58 -42.84
CA ILE A 581 37.13 -16.72 -43.00
C ILE A 581 37.30 -17.24 -44.41
N SER A 582 37.63 -18.52 -44.54
CA SER A 582 37.75 -19.21 -45.82
C SER A 582 36.73 -20.33 -45.90
N PHE A 583 36.17 -20.51 -47.09
CA PHE A 583 35.17 -21.53 -47.37
C PHE A 583 35.73 -22.57 -48.33
N LYS A 584 35.38 -23.83 -48.08
CA LYS A 584 35.65 -24.89 -49.06
C LYS A 584 34.82 -24.65 -50.32
N PRO A 585 35.28 -25.13 -51.50
CA PRO A 585 34.45 -25.16 -52.70
C PRO A 585 33.06 -25.70 -52.43
N SER A 586 32.03 -24.94 -52.81
CA SER A 586 30.65 -25.39 -52.56
C SER A 586 30.32 -26.62 -53.41
N THR A 587 29.50 -27.52 -52.86
CA THR A 587 28.97 -28.68 -53.59
C THR A 587 27.72 -28.32 -54.38
N ALA A 588 27.36 -29.12 -55.39
CA ALA A 588 26.10 -28.94 -56.12
C ALA A 588 24.86 -29.00 -55.20
N LYS A 589 24.92 -29.83 -54.15
CA LYS A 589 23.86 -29.94 -53.13
C LYS A 589 23.72 -28.66 -52.30
N GLN A 590 24.83 -28.01 -51.95
CA GLN A 590 24.77 -26.72 -51.25
C GLN A 590 24.16 -25.63 -52.15
N ARG A 591 24.54 -25.61 -53.43
CA ARG A 591 24.01 -24.65 -54.40
C ARG A 591 22.57 -24.91 -54.84
N SER A 592 22.00 -26.08 -54.55
CA SER A 592 20.61 -26.41 -54.89
C SER A 592 19.57 -25.75 -53.97
N VAL A 593 19.98 -24.97 -52.97
CA VAL A 593 19.06 -24.15 -52.19
C VAL A 593 18.35 -23.14 -53.09
N GLN A 594 17.05 -22.94 -52.87
CA GLN A 594 16.28 -21.99 -53.69
C GLN A 594 16.65 -20.56 -53.34
N PHE A 595 16.78 -19.73 -54.38
CA PHE A 595 16.81 -18.29 -54.22
C PHE A 595 15.50 -17.83 -53.57
N ILE A 596 15.57 -16.90 -52.62
CA ILE A 596 14.37 -16.32 -52.02
C ILE A 596 13.61 -15.53 -53.10
N ASP A 597 12.30 -15.75 -53.12
CA ASP A 597 11.34 -14.98 -53.91
C ASP A 597 10.70 -13.95 -52.98
N SER A 598 10.77 -12.67 -53.35
CA SER A 598 10.22 -11.58 -52.54
C SER A 598 8.70 -11.68 -52.34
N SER A 599 7.97 -12.55 -53.05
CA SER A 599 6.55 -12.82 -52.79
C SER A 599 6.29 -13.71 -51.57
N LYS A 600 7.29 -14.49 -51.13
CA LYS A 600 7.21 -15.44 -50.00
C LYS A 600 7.91 -14.93 -48.73
N TRP A 601 8.09 -13.62 -48.66
CA TRP A 601 9.02 -12.98 -47.73
C TRP A 601 8.62 -13.07 -46.25
N ILE A 602 7.32 -13.00 -45.90
CA ILE A 602 6.85 -13.00 -44.50
C ILE A 602 7.36 -14.23 -43.73
N ALA A 603 7.37 -15.41 -44.37
CA ALA A 603 7.85 -16.64 -43.75
C ALA A 603 9.38 -16.73 -43.66
N LYS A 604 10.11 -15.91 -44.43
CA LYS A 604 11.58 -15.97 -44.56
C LYS A 604 12.30 -14.84 -43.84
N ASP A 605 11.62 -13.73 -43.55
CA ASP A 605 12.16 -12.60 -42.79
C ASP A 605 12.57 -13.01 -41.37
N ALA A 606 11.69 -13.72 -40.66
CA ALA A 606 12.01 -14.31 -39.37
C ALA A 606 13.25 -15.21 -39.45
N GLU A 607 13.33 -16.13 -40.42
CA GLU A 607 14.50 -17.03 -40.56
C GLU A 607 15.84 -16.29 -40.80
N ILE A 608 15.83 -15.08 -41.38
CA ILE A 608 17.03 -14.28 -41.67
C ILE A 608 17.37 -13.34 -40.49
N ILE A 609 16.34 -12.76 -39.84
CA ILE A 609 16.47 -11.89 -38.66
C ILE A 609 16.92 -12.69 -37.41
N ASP A 610 16.39 -13.91 -37.25
CA ASP A 610 16.28 -14.61 -35.95
C ASP A 610 17.58 -15.23 -35.39
N SER A 611 18.74 -15.16 -36.05
CA SER A 611 19.91 -15.89 -35.50
C SER A 611 21.28 -15.23 -35.53
N CYS A 612 21.43 -13.97 -35.96
CA CYS A 612 22.67 -13.23 -35.71
C CYS A 612 22.52 -11.72 -35.87
N ALA A 613 21.76 -11.27 -36.88
CA ALA A 613 21.57 -9.85 -37.16
C ALA A 613 20.84 -9.11 -36.02
N LYS A 614 19.81 -9.71 -35.42
CA LYS A 614 19.08 -9.15 -34.27
C LYS A 614 19.99 -8.94 -33.06
N THR A 615 20.72 -9.99 -32.66
CA THR A 615 21.65 -9.92 -31.51
C THR A 615 22.80 -8.95 -31.76
N ALA A 616 23.38 -8.98 -32.96
CA ALA A 616 24.42 -8.04 -33.35
C ALA A 616 23.90 -6.60 -33.29
N TRP A 617 22.70 -6.32 -33.83
CA TRP A 617 22.09 -5.00 -33.77
C TRP A 617 21.77 -4.55 -32.34
N GLN A 618 21.19 -5.43 -31.51
CA GLN A 618 20.87 -5.10 -30.11
C GLN A 618 22.12 -4.79 -29.27
N SER A 619 23.20 -5.53 -29.51
CA SER A 619 24.50 -5.29 -28.87
C SER A 619 25.31 -4.16 -29.53
N ALA A 620 24.89 -3.69 -30.70
CA ALA A 620 25.58 -2.65 -31.44
C ALA A 620 25.44 -1.28 -30.80
N THR A 621 26.50 -0.52 -30.93
CA THR A 621 26.58 0.86 -30.44
C THR A 621 25.77 1.78 -31.34
N LEU A 622 25.42 2.98 -30.86
CA LEU A 622 24.71 3.95 -31.68
C LEU A 622 25.51 4.30 -32.94
N GLU A 623 26.83 4.44 -32.83
CA GLU A 623 27.74 4.74 -33.94
C GLU A 623 27.78 3.61 -34.98
N GLN A 624 27.73 2.36 -34.54
CA GLN A 624 27.64 1.19 -35.42
C GLN A 624 26.32 1.14 -36.18
N LYS A 625 25.20 1.39 -35.49
CA LYS A 625 23.87 1.46 -36.11
C LYS A 625 23.78 2.63 -37.09
N GLN A 626 24.32 3.79 -36.73
CA GLN A 626 24.41 4.96 -37.60
C GLN A 626 25.27 4.69 -38.82
N ALA A 627 26.41 4.00 -38.68
CA ALA A 627 27.26 3.64 -39.81
C ALA A 627 26.53 2.76 -40.83
N ALA A 628 25.78 1.75 -40.37
CA ALA A 628 24.95 0.92 -41.25
C ALA A 628 23.82 1.72 -41.91
N TYR A 629 23.10 2.53 -41.15
CA TYR A 629 22.05 3.41 -41.68
C TYR A 629 22.59 4.36 -42.77
N TYR A 630 23.70 5.03 -42.50
CA TYR A 630 24.30 5.98 -43.45
C TYR A 630 24.84 5.30 -44.70
N TYR A 631 25.31 4.06 -44.60
CA TYR A 631 25.67 3.26 -45.77
C TYR A 631 24.47 3.02 -46.68
N THR A 632 23.33 2.61 -46.12
CA THR A 632 22.10 2.39 -46.90
C THR A 632 21.57 3.66 -47.56
N MET A 633 21.73 4.83 -46.92
CA MET A 633 21.35 6.13 -47.50
C MET A 633 22.23 6.53 -48.71
N GLY A 634 23.44 6.00 -48.82
CA GLY A 634 24.34 6.32 -49.94
C GLY A 634 25.72 5.72 -49.78
N SER A 635 25.91 4.53 -50.36
CA SER A 635 27.14 3.72 -50.20
C SER A 635 28.38 4.30 -50.90
N LYS A 636 28.23 5.20 -51.88
CA LYS A 636 29.35 5.78 -52.64
C LYS A 636 30.39 6.48 -51.75
N VAL A 637 29.93 7.24 -50.74
CA VAL A 637 30.82 7.94 -49.80
C VAL A 637 31.65 6.98 -48.95
N ASN A 638 31.16 5.75 -48.75
CA ASN A 638 31.84 4.69 -48.02
C ASN A 638 32.75 3.86 -48.93
N ASN A 639 32.28 3.48 -50.12
CA ASN A 639 32.92 2.51 -51.00
C ASN A 639 33.97 3.10 -51.95
N GLU A 640 33.75 4.30 -52.51
CA GLU A 640 34.74 4.90 -53.44
C GLU A 640 36.11 5.13 -52.79
N PRO A 641 36.21 5.60 -51.53
CA PRO A 641 37.48 5.64 -50.83
C PRO A 641 38.11 4.26 -50.67
N LEU A 642 37.31 3.20 -50.54
CA LEU A 642 37.80 1.82 -50.42
C LEU A 642 38.38 1.24 -51.72
N TYR A 643 38.25 1.98 -52.82
CA TYR A 643 38.88 1.69 -54.11
C TYR A 643 40.02 2.66 -54.44
N GLY A 644 40.32 3.63 -53.56
CA GLY A 644 41.28 4.70 -53.81
C GLY A 644 40.78 5.82 -54.73
N ALA A 645 39.46 5.93 -54.95
CA ALA A 645 38.86 6.99 -55.78
C ALA A 645 38.58 8.28 -54.98
N LYS A 646 38.65 9.45 -55.64
CA LYS A 646 38.26 10.74 -55.05
C LYS A 646 36.74 10.91 -55.10
N TYR A 647 36.08 10.93 -53.95
CA TYR A 647 34.65 11.24 -53.85
C TYR A 647 34.43 12.77 -53.83
N SER A 648 33.56 13.28 -54.72
CA SER A 648 33.31 14.72 -54.92
C SER A 648 31.94 15.20 -54.40
N GLY A 649 31.29 14.44 -53.51
CA GLY A 649 29.96 14.77 -52.99
C GLY A 649 29.96 15.72 -51.78
N PRO A 650 28.78 16.24 -51.37
CA PRO A 650 28.62 17.27 -50.33
C PRO A 650 28.83 16.77 -48.89
N LYS A 651 29.01 15.45 -48.68
CA LYS A 651 29.25 14.85 -47.37
C LYS A 651 30.76 14.68 -47.14
N SER A 652 31.23 14.89 -45.91
CA SER A 652 32.66 14.78 -45.63
C SER A 652 33.14 13.33 -45.76
N VAL A 653 33.96 13.05 -46.78
CA VAL A 653 34.65 11.76 -46.99
C VAL A 653 35.41 11.35 -45.73
N LYS A 654 35.92 12.34 -44.99
CA LYS A 654 36.66 12.13 -43.74
C LYS A 654 35.81 11.39 -42.70
N GLU A 655 34.56 11.77 -42.47
CA GLU A 655 33.71 11.08 -41.49
C GLU A 655 33.34 9.66 -41.94
N ALA A 656 33.01 9.47 -43.23
CA ALA A 656 32.72 8.15 -43.78
C ALA A 656 33.89 7.18 -43.61
N VAL A 657 35.11 7.63 -43.92
CA VAL A 657 36.32 6.83 -43.83
C VAL A 657 36.75 6.61 -42.37
N THR A 658 36.79 7.66 -41.55
CA THR A 658 37.34 7.58 -40.18
C THR A 658 36.38 7.01 -39.15
N LYS A 659 35.08 7.09 -39.39
CA LYS A 659 34.04 6.73 -38.41
C LYS A 659 33.06 5.69 -38.94
N HIS A 660 32.51 5.85 -40.14
CA HIS A 660 31.47 4.92 -40.60
C HIS A 660 32.03 3.58 -41.07
N ASN A 661 33.04 3.54 -41.95
CA ASN A 661 33.61 2.29 -42.46
C ASN A 661 34.14 1.34 -41.36
N PRO A 662 34.87 1.81 -40.33
CA PRO A 662 35.36 0.93 -39.28
C PRO A 662 34.22 0.39 -38.39
N ASN A 663 33.25 1.24 -38.05
CA ASN A 663 32.09 0.82 -37.27
C ASN A 663 31.17 -0.14 -38.03
N LEU A 664 30.98 0.06 -39.34
CA LEU A 664 30.26 -0.87 -40.20
C LEU A 664 30.99 -2.21 -40.33
N THR A 665 32.32 -2.19 -40.48
CA THR A 665 33.14 -3.42 -40.50
C THR A 665 32.90 -4.23 -39.23
N ARG A 666 33.00 -3.61 -38.05
CA ARG A 666 32.79 -4.26 -36.75
C ARG A 666 31.37 -4.79 -36.57
N LEU A 667 30.37 -4.06 -37.06
CA LEU A 667 28.99 -4.51 -36.97
C LEU A 667 28.76 -5.78 -37.82
N ILE A 668 29.21 -5.77 -39.08
CA ILE A 668 29.08 -6.93 -39.98
C ILE A 668 29.91 -8.11 -39.49
N ASP A 669 31.08 -7.88 -38.87
CA ASP A 669 31.90 -8.97 -38.32
C ASP A 669 31.21 -9.73 -37.16
N ASN A 670 30.31 -9.05 -36.44
CA ASN A 670 29.47 -9.66 -35.41
C ASN A 670 28.22 -10.37 -35.96
N THR A 671 28.00 -10.38 -37.28
CA THR A 671 26.92 -11.15 -37.90
C THR A 671 27.45 -12.41 -38.58
N SER A 672 26.60 -13.38 -38.85
CA SER A 672 26.90 -14.55 -39.69
C SER A 672 25.62 -15.12 -40.26
N LEU A 673 25.62 -15.51 -41.54
CA LEU A 673 24.47 -16.18 -42.16
C LEU A 673 24.24 -17.56 -41.52
N PRO A 674 23.02 -17.88 -41.10
CA PRO A 674 22.74 -19.13 -40.37
C PRO A 674 22.69 -20.38 -41.28
N LYS A 675 22.55 -20.17 -42.59
CA LYS A 675 22.40 -21.20 -43.61
C LYS A 675 22.98 -20.74 -44.95
N ASP A 676 23.21 -21.69 -45.84
CA ASP A 676 23.58 -21.44 -47.23
C ASP A 676 22.48 -20.60 -47.91
N THR A 677 22.90 -19.53 -48.58
CA THR A 677 22.00 -18.49 -49.08
C THR A 677 22.48 -17.97 -50.43
N TRP A 678 21.56 -17.76 -51.36
CA TRP A 678 21.82 -16.99 -52.57
C TRP A 678 21.55 -15.51 -52.33
N LEU A 679 22.52 -14.68 -52.70
CA LEU A 679 22.43 -13.22 -52.70
C LEU A 679 22.52 -12.71 -54.12
N ARG A 680 21.90 -11.56 -54.39
CA ARG A 680 21.95 -10.89 -55.69
C ARG A 680 22.63 -9.53 -55.55
N SER A 681 23.39 -9.09 -56.55
CA SER A 681 23.83 -7.70 -56.62
C SER A 681 23.85 -7.22 -58.06
N GLY A 682 23.13 -6.13 -58.36
CA GLY A 682 23.25 -5.44 -59.64
C GLY A 682 24.56 -4.67 -59.70
N GLN A 683 25.36 -4.88 -60.73
CA GLN A 683 26.69 -4.29 -60.88
C GLN A 683 26.93 -3.74 -62.28
N GLU A 684 27.83 -2.76 -62.38
CA GLU A 684 28.32 -2.25 -63.67
C GLU A 684 29.53 -3.05 -64.16
N TRP A 685 29.85 -2.92 -65.46
CA TRP A 685 31.05 -3.51 -66.06
C TRP A 685 32.35 -3.12 -65.33
N GLY A 686 32.43 -1.86 -64.89
CA GLY A 686 33.56 -1.33 -64.14
C GLY A 686 33.80 -2.07 -62.82
N THR A 687 32.73 -2.44 -62.10
CA THR A 687 32.87 -3.24 -60.87
C THR A 687 33.45 -4.61 -61.16
N PHE A 688 32.96 -5.30 -62.20
CA PHE A 688 33.50 -6.61 -62.56
C PHE A 688 35.00 -6.54 -62.90
N SER A 689 35.39 -5.53 -63.68
CA SER A 689 36.80 -5.27 -63.99
C SER A 689 37.62 -4.97 -62.73
N GLY A 690 37.10 -4.16 -61.80
CA GLY A 690 37.77 -3.85 -60.54
C GLY A 690 37.94 -5.07 -59.61
N VAL A 691 36.99 -6.00 -59.62
CA VAL A 691 37.03 -7.21 -58.78
C VAL A 691 37.95 -8.28 -59.37
N PHE A 692 37.82 -8.56 -60.66
CA PHE A 692 38.46 -9.70 -61.31
C PHE A 692 39.67 -9.33 -62.18
N GLY A 693 39.94 -8.04 -62.40
CA GLY A 693 40.99 -7.56 -63.31
C GLY A 693 40.72 -7.91 -64.78
N ILE A 694 39.45 -8.11 -65.15
CA ILE A 694 39.02 -8.59 -66.48
C ILE A 694 37.97 -7.64 -67.04
N ASP A 695 38.21 -7.13 -68.25
CA ASP A 695 37.20 -6.39 -69.00
C ASP A 695 36.23 -7.37 -69.68
N LEU A 696 35.16 -7.72 -68.95
CA LEU A 696 34.15 -8.65 -69.45
C LEU A 696 33.39 -8.09 -70.65
N GLU A 697 33.22 -6.77 -70.77
CA GLU A 697 32.52 -6.18 -71.90
C GLU A 697 33.33 -6.35 -73.19
N ALA A 698 34.65 -6.14 -73.12
CA ALA A 698 35.56 -6.40 -74.22
C ALA A 698 35.57 -7.89 -74.61
N GLU A 699 35.61 -8.79 -73.64
CA GLU A 699 35.55 -10.25 -73.85
C GLU A 699 34.26 -10.67 -74.58
N ILE A 700 33.12 -10.11 -74.19
CA ILE A 700 31.84 -10.33 -74.87
C ILE A 700 31.91 -9.79 -76.31
N LYS A 701 32.37 -8.55 -76.50
CA LYS A 701 32.47 -7.93 -77.83
C LYS A 701 33.37 -8.71 -78.79
N MET A 702 34.47 -9.28 -78.29
CA MET A 702 35.37 -10.11 -79.12
C MET A 702 34.72 -11.42 -79.57
N LEU A 703 33.84 -12.01 -78.75
CA LEU A 703 33.12 -13.23 -79.08
C LEU A 703 31.86 -12.96 -79.93
N ASP A 704 31.34 -11.74 -79.90
CA ASP A 704 30.15 -11.31 -80.62
C ASP A 704 30.47 -10.96 -82.07
N ASN A 705 30.58 -11.99 -82.92
CA ASN A 705 30.84 -11.87 -84.35
C ASN A 705 29.57 -11.80 -85.21
N GLY A 706 28.40 -11.57 -84.61
CA GLY A 706 27.10 -11.54 -85.28
C GLY A 706 26.54 -12.90 -85.71
N LYS A 707 27.27 -14.01 -85.49
CA LYS A 707 26.81 -15.38 -85.82
C LYS A 707 26.52 -16.25 -84.60
N ARG A 708 27.08 -15.90 -83.43
CA ARG A 708 26.88 -16.67 -82.19
C ARG A 708 25.66 -16.17 -81.43
N SER A 709 24.88 -17.10 -80.89
CA SER A 709 23.86 -16.74 -79.91
C SER A 709 24.51 -16.22 -78.62
N LYS A 710 23.80 -15.39 -77.85
CA LYS A 710 24.30 -14.90 -76.56
C LYS A 710 24.54 -16.04 -75.56
N ASP A 711 23.76 -17.10 -75.63
CA ASP A 711 23.95 -18.32 -74.85
C ASP A 711 25.27 -19.03 -75.19
N ASP A 712 25.64 -19.09 -76.47
CA ASP A 712 26.91 -19.70 -76.88
C ASP A 712 28.09 -18.84 -76.44
N ILE A 713 27.96 -17.51 -76.52
CA ILE A 713 28.96 -16.58 -75.95
C ILE A 713 29.09 -16.82 -74.43
N ALA A 714 27.98 -16.96 -73.71
CA ALA A 714 27.98 -17.24 -72.28
C ALA A 714 28.66 -18.58 -71.91
N LYS A 715 28.45 -19.63 -72.72
CA LYS A 715 29.13 -20.93 -72.56
C LYS A 715 30.64 -20.81 -72.75
N GLU A 716 31.09 -20.09 -73.77
CA GLU A 716 32.52 -19.86 -74.03
C GLU A 716 33.17 -19.03 -72.92
N LEU A 717 32.50 -17.96 -72.47
CA LEU A 717 32.95 -17.16 -71.33
C LEU A 717 33.02 -17.99 -70.05
N THR A 718 32.01 -18.85 -69.80
CA THR A 718 32.04 -19.79 -68.67
C THR A 718 33.25 -20.70 -68.76
N LYS A 719 33.53 -21.30 -69.92
CA LYS A 719 34.70 -22.16 -70.11
C LYS A 719 36.01 -21.43 -69.85
N LYS A 720 36.11 -20.16 -70.25
CA LYS A 720 37.31 -19.32 -70.10
C LYS A 720 37.52 -18.79 -68.67
N LEU A 721 36.45 -18.39 -67.99
CA LEU A 721 36.52 -17.61 -66.75
C LEU A 721 36.16 -18.42 -65.49
N LYS A 722 35.57 -19.61 -65.63
CA LYS A 722 35.26 -20.47 -64.48
C LYS A 722 36.52 -20.76 -63.67
N GLY A 723 36.39 -20.61 -62.35
CA GLY A 723 37.47 -20.81 -61.39
C GLY A 723 38.33 -19.57 -61.15
N LYS A 724 38.22 -18.51 -61.96
CA LYS A 724 38.91 -17.24 -61.69
C LYS A 724 38.37 -16.63 -60.41
N THR A 725 39.27 -16.10 -59.59
CA THR A 725 38.91 -15.41 -58.34
C THR A 725 39.19 -13.92 -58.44
N GLY A 726 38.49 -13.15 -57.63
CA GLY A 726 38.60 -11.69 -57.57
C GLY A 726 38.14 -11.18 -56.21
N THR A 727 38.74 -10.08 -55.75
CA THR A 727 38.47 -9.53 -54.42
C THR A 727 37.70 -8.23 -54.52
N GLN A 728 36.52 -8.21 -53.92
CA GLN A 728 35.74 -7.02 -53.67
C GLN A 728 36.30 -6.28 -52.47
N LYS A 729 37.08 -5.22 -52.74
CA LYS A 729 37.77 -4.42 -51.70
C LYS A 729 36.80 -3.68 -50.78
N ALA A 730 35.77 -3.06 -51.35
CA ALA A 730 34.76 -2.29 -50.63
C ALA A 730 33.63 -3.18 -50.07
N PHE A 731 32.70 -2.61 -49.30
CA PHE A 731 31.46 -3.32 -48.97
C PHE A 731 30.64 -3.56 -50.25
N MET A 732 29.77 -4.57 -50.24
CA MET A 732 28.87 -4.82 -51.37
C MET A 732 27.43 -4.87 -50.87
N SER A 733 26.59 -3.96 -51.37
CA SER A 733 25.15 -4.06 -51.18
C SER A 733 24.61 -5.20 -52.04
N THR A 734 23.78 -6.03 -51.45
CA THR A 734 23.19 -7.23 -52.02
C THR A 734 21.71 -7.27 -51.70
N SER A 735 20.96 -8.12 -52.39
CA SER A 735 19.58 -8.44 -52.08
C SER A 735 19.47 -9.91 -51.71
N PHE A 736 18.73 -10.22 -50.65
CA PHE A 736 18.41 -11.59 -50.29
C PHE A 736 17.40 -12.23 -51.24
N ALA A 737 16.65 -11.44 -52.01
CA ALA A 737 15.67 -11.95 -52.96
C ALA A 737 16.11 -11.72 -54.42
N SER A 738 15.77 -12.69 -55.27
CA SER A 738 16.21 -12.76 -56.68
C SER A 738 15.65 -11.65 -57.56
N ASN A 739 14.55 -11.02 -57.15
CA ASN A 739 13.77 -10.09 -57.95
C ASN A 739 13.79 -8.64 -57.42
N THR A 740 14.59 -8.36 -56.38
CA THR A 740 14.71 -7.07 -55.69
C THR A 740 16.13 -6.49 -55.74
N GLY A 741 16.30 -5.24 -55.31
CA GLY A 741 17.56 -4.49 -55.40
C GLY A 741 17.81 -3.85 -56.77
N PHE A 742 18.96 -3.20 -56.93
CA PHE A 742 19.32 -2.45 -58.15
C PHE A 742 19.28 -3.33 -59.42
N LYS A 743 18.91 -2.68 -60.53
CA LYS A 743 19.01 -3.24 -61.87
C LYS A 743 20.14 -2.50 -62.57
N GLU A 744 21.17 -3.23 -62.96
CA GLU A 744 22.37 -2.69 -63.60
C GLU A 744 22.72 -3.56 -64.83
N THR A 745 23.89 -3.32 -65.43
CA THR A 745 24.33 -4.04 -66.64
C THR A 745 24.66 -5.51 -66.39
N LEU A 746 25.11 -5.86 -65.18
CA LEU A 746 25.44 -7.22 -64.75
C LEU A 746 24.62 -7.63 -63.52
N ASP A 747 24.24 -8.90 -63.48
CA ASP A 747 23.60 -9.53 -62.32
C ASP A 747 24.56 -10.50 -61.63
N PHE A 748 25.13 -10.11 -60.50
CA PHE A 748 25.93 -11.02 -59.69
C PHE A 748 24.98 -11.89 -58.87
N GLN A 749 24.99 -13.19 -59.15
CA GLN A 749 24.28 -14.22 -58.39
C GLN A 749 25.30 -14.89 -57.48
N ILE A 750 25.28 -14.54 -56.20
CA ILE A 750 26.35 -14.83 -55.26
C ILE A 750 25.91 -15.94 -54.30
N PHE A 751 26.55 -17.10 -54.37
CA PHE A 751 26.36 -18.15 -53.41
C PHE A 751 27.17 -17.87 -52.14
N ALA A 752 26.47 -17.62 -51.04
CA ALA A 752 27.03 -17.36 -49.72
C ALA A 752 26.81 -18.59 -48.82
N GLN A 753 27.91 -19.23 -48.41
CA GLN A 753 27.84 -20.39 -47.51
C GLN A 753 27.47 -19.95 -46.09
N LYS A 754 26.87 -20.87 -45.32
CA LYS A 754 26.63 -20.70 -43.88
C LYS A 754 27.89 -20.18 -43.18
N GLY A 755 27.73 -19.14 -42.35
CA GLY A 755 28.82 -18.47 -41.63
C GLY A 755 29.31 -17.19 -42.29
N THR A 756 28.98 -16.93 -43.56
CA THR A 756 29.32 -15.69 -44.28
C THR A 756 28.93 -14.45 -43.47
N LYS A 757 29.84 -13.49 -43.35
CA LYS A 757 29.64 -12.19 -42.71
C LYS A 757 28.83 -11.28 -43.63
N CYS A 758 27.56 -11.08 -43.28
CA CYS A 758 26.60 -10.26 -44.02
C CYS A 758 25.56 -9.68 -43.05
N LEU A 759 25.28 -8.38 -43.15
CA LEU A 759 24.29 -7.69 -42.31
C LEU A 759 22.99 -7.50 -43.09
N TYR A 760 21.88 -8.05 -42.60
CA TYR A 760 20.56 -7.78 -43.15
C TYR A 760 20.07 -6.39 -42.71
N ALA A 761 19.63 -5.56 -43.64
CA ALA A 761 19.40 -4.12 -43.42
C ALA A 761 17.92 -3.69 -43.39
N GLU A 762 16.98 -4.53 -43.83
CA GLU A 762 15.56 -4.18 -43.95
C GLU A 762 14.74 -3.98 -42.67
N PRO A 763 15.35 -3.93 -41.48
CA PRO A 763 14.71 -3.24 -40.37
C PRO A 763 15.02 -1.77 -40.23
N PHE A 764 16.18 -1.32 -40.69
CA PHE A 764 16.73 -0.01 -40.38
C PHE A 764 17.20 0.75 -41.62
N SER A 765 17.14 0.17 -42.82
CA SER A 765 17.59 0.83 -44.04
C SER A 765 16.90 2.19 -44.22
N HIS A 766 17.66 3.19 -44.67
CA HIS A 766 17.12 4.52 -45.00
C HIS A 766 16.03 4.45 -46.08
N PHE A 767 16.13 3.45 -46.98
CA PHE A 767 15.16 3.19 -48.04
C PHE A 767 14.18 2.05 -47.70
N GLY A 768 14.18 1.62 -46.44
CA GLY A 768 13.25 0.62 -45.92
C GLY A 768 11.80 1.10 -45.88
N VAL A 769 10.88 0.18 -45.58
CA VAL A 769 9.42 0.39 -45.61
C VAL A 769 8.92 1.38 -44.54
N ARG A 770 9.72 1.66 -43.51
CA ARG A 770 9.36 2.48 -42.35
C ARG A 770 10.50 3.45 -42.00
N ASP A 771 10.17 4.54 -41.34
CA ASP A 771 11.17 5.45 -40.74
C ASP A 771 11.73 4.84 -39.45
N THR A 772 12.64 3.88 -39.64
CA THR A 772 13.31 3.11 -38.59
C THR A 772 14.77 3.51 -38.47
N SER A 773 15.00 4.81 -38.29
CA SER A 773 16.33 5.32 -38.00
C SER A 773 16.95 4.58 -36.78
N PRO A 774 18.29 4.61 -36.61
CA PRO A 774 19.00 3.96 -35.50
C PRO A 774 18.46 4.27 -34.10
N THR A 775 17.73 5.38 -33.96
CA THR A 775 17.10 5.83 -32.70
C THR A 775 15.66 5.37 -32.53
N LYS A 776 15.02 4.85 -33.58
CA LYS A 776 13.60 4.46 -33.60
C LYS A 776 13.40 2.94 -33.58
N TRP A 777 14.30 2.17 -34.17
CA TRP A 777 14.21 0.69 -34.15
C TRP A 777 15.16 0.07 -33.11
N ASP A 778 14.57 -0.59 -32.11
CA ASP A 778 15.28 -1.16 -30.97
C ASP A 778 15.73 -2.62 -31.18
N GLY A 779 15.44 -3.19 -32.34
CA GLY A 779 15.83 -4.56 -32.67
C GLY A 779 14.96 -5.64 -32.01
N LYS A 780 13.76 -5.34 -31.48
CA LYS A 780 12.94 -6.34 -30.77
C LYS A 780 11.87 -7.02 -31.62
N GLU A 781 11.39 -6.38 -32.68
CA GLU A 781 10.37 -6.95 -33.57
C GLU A 781 10.89 -8.22 -34.26
N ASP A 782 10.18 -9.35 -34.08
CA ASP A 782 10.54 -10.66 -34.66
C ASP A 782 10.15 -10.81 -36.13
N THR A 783 9.21 -9.99 -36.57
CA THR A 783 8.79 -9.86 -37.96
C THR A 783 8.53 -8.39 -38.21
N ILE A 784 9.06 -7.87 -39.31
CA ILE A 784 8.65 -6.55 -39.76
C ILE A 784 7.59 -6.82 -40.81
N SER A 785 6.41 -6.23 -40.67
CA SER A 785 5.47 -6.20 -41.79
C SER A 785 6.07 -5.29 -42.86
N LEU A 786 7.00 -5.83 -43.65
CA LEU A 786 7.60 -5.25 -44.85
C LEU A 786 6.54 -5.15 -45.94
N GLY A 787 5.50 -4.34 -45.72
CA GLY A 787 4.61 -3.93 -46.79
C GLY A 787 5.45 -3.40 -47.96
N LYS A 788 5.54 -4.13 -49.07
CA LYS A 788 6.32 -3.73 -50.25
C LYS A 788 7.77 -3.26 -49.96
N ALA A 789 8.56 -3.95 -49.11
CA ALA A 789 10.02 -3.71 -49.11
C ALA A 789 10.57 -3.94 -50.51
N LYS A 790 11.29 -2.95 -51.05
CA LYS A 790 11.71 -2.94 -52.45
C LYS A 790 13.08 -3.60 -52.66
N GLU A 791 13.92 -3.66 -51.62
CA GLU A 791 15.35 -3.96 -51.80
C GLU A 791 15.81 -5.27 -51.16
N PHE A 792 15.22 -5.73 -50.05
CA PHE A 792 15.67 -6.94 -49.33
C PHE A 792 17.17 -6.87 -49.04
N GLU A 793 17.65 -5.70 -48.65
CA GLU A 793 19.07 -5.36 -48.63
C GLU A 793 19.88 -6.18 -47.59
N GLY A 794 20.98 -6.73 -48.06
CA GLY A 794 22.06 -7.28 -47.26
C GLY A 794 23.38 -6.57 -47.57
N ILE A 795 24.17 -6.26 -46.55
CA ILE A 795 25.48 -5.63 -46.70
C ILE A 795 26.56 -6.69 -46.47
N LEU A 796 27.21 -7.10 -47.55
CA LEU A 796 28.30 -8.07 -47.51
C LEU A 796 29.59 -7.39 -47.04
N GLN A 797 30.36 -8.09 -46.21
CA GLN A 797 31.62 -7.58 -45.65
C GLN A 797 32.61 -7.21 -46.77
N ARG A 798 33.39 -6.16 -46.53
CA ARG A 798 34.47 -5.75 -47.43
C ARG A 798 35.63 -6.76 -47.45
N GLY A 799 36.44 -6.74 -48.50
CA GLY A 799 37.50 -7.75 -48.69
C GLY A 799 36.94 -9.16 -48.91
N THR A 800 35.76 -9.27 -49.52
CA THR A 800 35.18 -10.56 -49.89
C THR A 800 35.76 -11.02 -51.22
N GLU A 801 36.28 -12.24 -51.25
CA GLU A 801 36.79 -12.89 -52.45
C GLU A 801 35.72 -13.81 -53.05
N PHE A 802 35.50 -13.63 -54.35
CA PHE A 802 34.57 -14.42 -55.14
C PHE A 802 35.32 -15.35 -56.09
N ARG A 803 34.69 -16.47 -56.42
CA ARG A 803 35.09 -17.33 -57.55
C ARG A 803 33.97 -17.42 -58.57
N ILE A 804 34.32 -17.29 -59.85
CA ILE A 804 33.37 -17.41 -60.96
C ILE A 804 33.03 -18.89 -61.17
N ASN A 805 31.75 -19.22 -61.10
CA ASN A 805 31.24 -20.57 -61.38
C ASN A 805 30.67 -20.69 -62.79
N LYS A 806 29.90 -19.69 -63.20
CA LYS A 806 29.14 -19.72 -64.43
C LYS A 806 28.83 -18.30 -64.91
N ILE A 807 28.75 -18.13 -66.22
CA ILE A 807 28.23 -16.94 -66.87
C ILE A 807 27.03 -17.38 -67.71
N THR A 808 25.93 -16.67 -67.59
CA THR A 808 24.69 -16.94 -68.33
C THR A 808 24.14 -15.68 -68.93
N PHE A 809 23.33 -15.85 -69.97
CA PHE A 809 22.57 -14.78 -70.57
C PHE A 809 21.07 -15.08 -70.46
N ASP A 810 20.27 -14.12 -70.01
CA ASP A 810 18.83 -14.23 -69.87
C ASP A 810 18.18 -12.83 -69.90
N LEU A 811 17.62 -12.46 -71.06
CA LEU A 811 16.91 -11.18 -71.24
C LEU A 811 15.62 -11.08 -70.41
N SER A 812 15.06 -12.21 -69.94
CA SER A 812 13.87 -12.20 -69.08
C SER A 812 14.20 -11.79 -67.64
N LYS A 813 15.47 -11.84 -67.25
CA LYS A 813 15.95 -11.51 -65.90
C LYS A 813 16.55 -10.11 -65.86
N ARG A 814 15.67 -9.12 -65.59
CA ARG A 814 15.85 -7.81 -64.90
C ARG A 814 17.20 -7.04 -64.96
N THR A 815 18.10 -7.31 -65.90
CA THR A 815 19.28 -6.49 -66.22
C THR A 815 19.05 -5.76 -67.52
N ASP A 816 19.67 -4.60 -67.68
CA ASP A 816 19.52 -3.80 -68.91
C ASP A 816 20.24 -4.44 -70.12
N ARG A 817 21.05 -5.48 -69.88
CA ARG A 817 21.89 -6.15 -70.89
C ARG A 817 21.81 -7.68 -70.88
N GLY A 818 21.06 -8.32 -69.98
CA GLY A 818 20.80 -9.76 -69.94
C GLY A 818 21.90 -10.66 -69.33
N TRP A 819 23.00 -10.14 -68.80
CA TRP A 819 24.13 -10.96 -68.36
C TRP A 819 24.12 -11.23 -66.84
N SER A 820 24.18 -12.51 -66.45
CA SER A 820 24.33 -12.93 -65.05
C SER A 820 25.64 -13.69 -64.83
N ILE A 821 26.28 -13.42 -63.71
CA ILE A 821 27.52 -14.08 -63.29
C ILE A 821 27.22 -14.81 -61.98
N GLU A 822 27.30 -16.12 -62.03
CA GLU A 822 27.24 -16.98 -60.85
C GLU A 822 28.60 -16.96 -60.15
N LEU A 823 28.61 -16.41 -58.96
CA LEU A 823 29.75 -16.29 -58.07
C LEU A 823 29.54 -17.18 -56.85
N GLU A 824 30.62 -17.64 -56.24
CA GLU A 824 30.59 -18.15 -54.87
C GLU A 824 31.61 -17.42 -54.01
N ILE A 825 31.28 -17.23 -52.74
CA ILE A 825 32.21 -16.67 -51.76
C ILE A 825 33.20 -17.76 -51.37
N VAL A 826 34.49 -17.47 -51.56
CA VAL A 826 35.59 -18.37 -51.16
C VAL A 826 36.28 -17.88 -49.90
N LYS A 827 36.31 -16.56 -49.66
CA LYS A 827 37.02 -15.98 -48.51
C LYS A 827 36.48 -14.60 -48.14
N GLN A 828 36.59 -14.21 -46.88
CA GLN A 828 36.38 -12.85 -46.38
C GLN A 828 37.55 -12.47 -45.47
N ALA A 829 38.28 -11.42 -45.85
CA ALA A 829 39.47 -10.95 -45.14
C ALA A 829 39.51 -9.42 -45.00
N PRO A 830 38.60 -8.83 -44.20
CA PRO A 830 38.57 -7.39 -44.00
C PRO A 830 39.83 -6.92 -43.26
N GLN A 831 40.49 -5.89 -43.79
CA GLN A 831 41.74 -5.36 -43.23
C GLN A 831 41.49 -4.30 -42.15
N PRO A 832 42.29 -4.19 -41.07
CA PRO A 832 42.12 -3.15 -40.05
C PRO A 832 42.08 -1.74 -40.64
N TYR A 833 41.29 -0.85 -40.01
CA TYR A 833 41.27 0.57 -40.42
C TYR A 833 42.58 1.26 -40.03
N ARG A 834 43.31 1.86 -40.98
CA ARG A 834 44.56 2.60 -40.69
C ARG A 834 44.38 4.10 -40.89
N PRO A 835 44.44 4.93 -39.81
CA PRO A 835 44.35 6.38 -39.94
C PRO A 835 45.44 6.95 -40.87
N GLY A 836 45.06 7.80 -41.82
CA GLY A 836 46.00 8.59 -42.64
C GLY A 836 46.52 7.94 -43.94
N ASN A 837 46.11 6.74 -44.32
CA ASN A 837 46.54 6.12 -45.58
C ASN A 837 45.38 6.00 -46.60
N PRO A 838 45.25 6.92 -47.58
CA PRO A 838 44.14 6.93 -48.53
C PRO A 838 44.09 5.75 -49.51
N VAL A 839 45.16 4.94 -49.58
CA VAL A 839 45.38 3.90 -50.62
C VAL A 839 45.29 2.47 -50.05
N ILE A 840 45.14 2.35 -48.72
CA ILE A 840 44.61 1.14 -48.06
C ILE A 840 43.36 1.56 -47.26
N TYR A 841 42.52 2.32 -47.93
CA TYR A 841 41.09 2.25 -47.70
C TYR A 841 40.58 1.30 -48.75
#